data_AF-A0AAW2AMB0-F1
#
_entry.id   AF-A0AAW2AMB0-F1
#
_cell.length_a   1.000
_cell.length_b   1.000
_cell.length_c   1.000
_cell.angle_alpha   90.00
_cell.angle_beta   90.00
_cell.angle_gamma   90.00
#
_symmetry.space_group_name_H-M   'P 1'
#
loop_
_entity.id
_entity.type
_entity.pdbx_description
1 polymer ?
#
loop_
_entity_poly.entity_id
_entity_poly.type
_entity_poly.pdbx_seq_one_letter_code
_entity_poly.pdbx_strand_id
1 'polypeptide(L)'
;MSSTACCPDPCNNGNPLTWLLCPSIDHVSSALQILLDLAREDKGALVEKVLQHCNPELCIDVLRKLLKSSASWLSSTAACIFGVLLENEFMVLKLQKGAEEDNNLICDLAQMLSVDESDVVMNAAGAIASLVETASGRTWFLQNQSLFNEALERLSVLLENERENTVNSAALVLARLSLCEETCEKVLSYSSACETFRRLAQCLSCSHKDTAMNAAFAVGCLCGSRQARILILREAKEHQLVSRLQALLSSGSGVEMGQTACFALSCLANDEDGHALLMESTSVPALLDGLLQLLQSPEPDSIWFAAMTVRVLVSRPSGVVPVRMHYPLLEQLKLLSMSPSTGPELQEEVNMCLRRLEYLSKPPPVMVINLTSTSYTVSWERCEPESGLEVIYSLFDRDEMLYQGLLCQVTLPVSPHQSMEPLSLLLNLSTPDGDISPFSEPVVITPEQLGFRLKPPRELCVIGSTATHVRLCWIEPEGRVKPKSYQIYCNDTLVKTTTLLGATVNGLSPATSYKLSVSSLGQGDAESPRAVTEVRTADDQDHAPSALTVVVLGRHELQINWGVPVAPLGRLFKYELNMNGCVVYMGTERAYTARRLSANTAYTCTVTAITSRGRCQSSPVTKKTARDEYLHSSRYMLSPIHQTASKRSTPSSIQVMSEVKKNDTNSPATLKSKVHPTMVQHRAIDLRKDRQRQSSVQIHSPKEIQSSSYTSKSDRQGPAVVFPVSSTDHLTVPNGEHSEYIFRMQTLSSIPEDLTHFRAKISPARLMQWSSNRKVPVDREKLPCISKQISEDVRLLQPVLFSWSNLEWTKQHQNRSQRDRIKTVLKVQSQQRGRRYQVPSQTKLA
;
A
#
# COMPACT_ATOMS: atom_id res chain seq x y z
N MET A 1 51.59 -9.30 62.82
CA MET A 1 52.00 -9.99 64.08
C MET A 1 53.33 -10.68 63.84
N SER A 2 54.15 -10.86 64.87
CA SER A 2 55.53 -11.37 64.74
C SER A 2 55.80 -12.57 65.66
N SER A 3 55.75 -13.78 65.11
CA SER A 3 56.36 -14.97 65.69
C SER A 3 56.52 -16.06 64.62
N THR A 4 57.76 -16.46 64.34
CA THR A 4 58.05 -17.62 63.48
C THR A 4 57.74 -18.91 64.24
N ALA A 5 56.53 -19.45 64.04
CA ALA A 5 56.16 -20.78 64.50
C ALA A 5 56.11 -21.73 63.30
N CYS A 6 56.85 -22.83 63.35
CA CYS A 6 56.78 -23.87 62.32
C CYS A 6 55.35 -24.42 62.24
N CYS A 7 54.72 -24.32 61.07
CA CYS A 7 53.38 -24.85 60.86
C CYS A 7 53.43 -26.39 60.96
N PRO A 8 52.49 -27.04 61.67
CA PRO A 8 52.59 -28.48 61.99
C PRO A 8 52.51 -29.39 60.75
N ASP A 9 52.88 -30.66 60.95
CA ASP A 9 53.04 -31.71 59.93
C ASP A 9 52.01 -31.84 58.78
N PRO A 10 50.70 -31.52 58.91
CA PRO A 10 49.79 -31.43 57.74
C PRO A 10 50.31 -30.62 56.55
N CYS A 11 51.29 -29.71 56.74
CA CYS A 11 51.90 -28.94 55.65
C CYS A 11 52.74 -29.78 54.67
N ASN A 12 53.19 -30.99 55.04
CA ASN A 12 53.96 -31.86 54.15
C ASN A 12 53.15 -32.43 52.97
N ASN A 13 51.81 -32.38 53.04
CA ASN A 13 50.96 -32.63 51.89
C ASN A 13 50.91 -31.39 51.00
N GLY A 14 51.59 -31.43 49.85
CA GLY A 14 51.70 -30.34 48.87
C GLY A 14 50.41 -30.01 48.10
N ASN A 15 49.27 -29.94 48.77
CA ASN A 15 48.02 -29.41 48.22
C ASN A 15 47.92 -27.92 48.56
N PRO A 16 47.79 -27.00 47.58
CA PRO A 16 47.68 -25.58 47.89
C PRO A 16 46.47 -25.26 48.79
N LEU A 17 45.39 -26.05 48.77
CA LEU A 17 44.25 -25.81 49.65
C LEU A 17 44.52 -26.15 51.13
N THR A 18 45.46 -27.05 51.45
CA THR A 18 45.88 -27.26 52.84
C THR A 18 46.89 -26.20 53.29
N TRP A 19 47.70 -25.64 52.37
CA TRP A 19 48.58 -24.50 52.66
C TRP A 19 47.81 -23.18 52.85
N LEU A 20 46.74 -22.96 52.08
CA LEU A 20 45.80 -21.85 52.25
C LEU A 20 45.19 -21.80 53.67
N LEU A 21 45.06 -22.95 54.33
CA LEU A 21 44.51 -23.09 55.68
C LEU A 21 45.57 -23.03 56.79
N CYS A 22 46.87 -22.96 56.47
CA CYS A 22 47.92 -22.78 57.48
C CYS A 22 48.00 -21.31 57.94
N PRO A 23 48.19 -21.01 59.24
CA PRO A 23 48.37 -19.65 59.75
C PRO A 23 49.65 -18.92 59.29
N SER A 24 50.51 -19.56 58.49
CA SER A 24 51.70 -18.91 57.92
C SER A 24 51.34 -18.12 56.66
N ILE A 25 51.61 -16.82 56.67
CA ILE A 25 51.35 -15.93 55.53
C ILE A 25 52.15 -16.33 54.28
N ASP A 26 53.32 -16.95 54.45
CA ASP A 26 54.15 -17.45 53.36
C ASP A 26 53.53 -18.68 52.69
N HIS A 27 52.89 -19.55 53.48
CA HIS A 27 52.13 -20.70 52.95
C HIS A 27 50.84 -20.26 52.27
N VAL A 28 50.12 -19.27 52.83
CA VAL A 28 48.95 -18.65 52.19
C VAL A 28 49.33 -17.99 50.87
N SER A 29 50.44 -17.24 50.83
CA SER A 29 50.93 -16.61 49.60
C SER A 29 51.34 -17.64 48.55
N SER A 30 52.08 -18.68 48.95
CA SER A 30 52.46 -19.78 48.05
C SER A 30 51.24 -20.54 47.52
N ALA A 31 50.23 -20.75 48.37
CA ALA A 31 48.95 -21.35 47.98
C ALA A 31 48.19 -20.48 46.97
N LEU A 32 48.04 -19.18 47.24
CA LEU A 32 47.37 -18.24 46.33
C LEU A 32 48.05 -18.19 44.97
N GLN A 33 49.39 -18.19 44.91
CA GLN A 33 50.11 -18.21 43.64
C GLN A 33 49.80 -19.50 42.85
N ILE A 34 49.86 -20.67 43.48
CA ILE A 34 49.55 -21.95 42.82
C ILE A 34 48.07 -22.04 42.39
N LEU A 35 47.14 -21.48 43.17
CA LEU A 35 45.71 -21.43 42.83
C LEU A 35 45.43 -20.42 41.72
N LEU A 36 46.14 -19.29 41.69
CA LEU A 36 46.08 -18.31 40.61
C LEU A 36 46.62 -18.91 39.31
N ASP A 37 47.77 -19.57 39.34
CA ASP A 37 48.35 -20.23 38.16
C ASP A 37 47.45 -21.35 37.63
N LEU A 38 46.86 -22.16 38.53
CA LEU A 38 45.82 -23.13 38.15
C LEU A 38 44.58 -22.45 37.53
N ALA A 39 44.19 -21.26 38.01
CA ALA A 39 43.11 -20.47 37.40
C ALA A 39 43.43 -20.04 35.95
N ARG A 40 44.72 -19.91 35.60
CA ARG A 40 45.19 -19.55 34.24
C ARG A 40 45.19 -20.76 33.31
N GLU A 41 45.66 -21.90 33.80
CA GLU A 41 45.84 -23.12 33.00
C GLU A 41 44.54 -23.92 32.86
N ASP A 42 43.77 -24.11 33.94
CA ASP A 42 42.54 -24.91 33.94
C ASP A 42 41.55 -24.42 35.01
N LYS A 43 40.66 -23.51 34.58
CA LYS A 43 39.52 -23.00 35.38
C LYS A 43 38.63 -24.12 35.94
N GLY A 44 38.44 -25.20 35.19
CA GLY A 44 37.61 -26.34 35.59
C GLY A 44 38.26 -27.11 36.73
N ALA A 45 39.55 -27.42 36.60
CA ALA A 45 40.33 -28.08 37.65
C ALA A 45 40.43 -27.22 38.93
N LEU A 46 40.46 -25.89 38.85
CA LEU A 46 40.38 -25.04 40.04
C LEU A 46 39.05 -25.24 40.79
N VAL A 47 37.92 -25.14 40.08
CA VAL A 47 36.57 -25.32 40.66
C VAL A 47 36.41 -26.72 41.24
N GLU A 48 36.80 -27.76 40.50
CA GLU A 48 36.78 -29.15 40.99
C GLU A 48 37.64 -29.33 42.24
N LYS A 49 38.87 -28.81 42.25
CA LYS A 49 39.82 -28.96 43.37
C LYS A 49 39.31 -28.27 44.64
N VAL A 50 38.65 -27.12 44.50
CA VAL A 50 37.97 -26.43 45.62
C VAL A 50 36.77 -27.23 46.11
N LEU A 51 35.92 -27.74 45.21
CA LEU A 51 34.72 -28.51 45.57
C LEU A 51 35.02 -29.89 46.18
N GLN A 52 36.08 -30.56 45.74
CA GLN A 52 36.49 -31.88 46.20
C GLN A 52 37.35 -31.84 47.48
N HIS A 53 37.67 -30.65 48.00
CA HIS A 53 38.42 -30.51 49.24
C HIS A 53 37.62 -30.99 50.46
N CYS A 54 38.29 -31.58 51.46
CA CYS A 54 37.63 -32.13 52.66
C CYS A 54 36.87 -31.09 53.47
N ASN A 55 37.28 -29.82 53.41
CA ASN A 55 36.58 -28.67 53.99
C ASN A 55 36.54 -27.54 52.94
N PRO A 56 35.51 -27.48 52.07
CA PRO A 56 35.45 -26.49 51.00
C PRO A 56 35.02 -25.11 51.51
N GLU A 57 34.08 -25.03 52.45
CA GLU A 57 33.63 -23.74 53.02
C GLU A 57 34.78 -23.00 53.70
N LEU A 58 35.61 -23.72 54.46
CA LEU A 58 36.74 -23.11 55.19
C LEU A 58 37.78 -22.49 54.24
N CYS A 59 38.00 -23.08 53.06
CA CYS A 59 38.85 -22.49 52.02
C CYS A 59 38.23 -21.23 51.43
N ILE A 60 36.93 -21.26 51.16
CA ILE A 60 36.14 -20.11 50.69
C ILE A 60 36.17 -18.97 51.72
N ASP A 61 36.04 -19.27 53.02
CA ASP A 61 36.06 -18.29 54.10
C ASP A 61 37.44 -17.64 54.28
N VAL A 62 38.52 -18.40 54.07
CA VAL A 62 39.87 -17.81 54.05
C VAL A 62 40.06 -16.92 52.82
N LEU A 63 39.64 -17.34 51.63
CA LEU A 63 39.65 -16.47 50.43
C LEU A 63 38.83 -15.18 50.67
N ARG A 64 37.65 -15.29 51.29
CA ARG A 64 36.76 -14.16 51.61
C ARG A 64 37.43 -13.18 52.59
N LYS A 65 38.10 -13.71 53.63
CA LYS A 65 38.90 -12.90 54.57
C LYS A 65 40.10 -12.23 53.89
N LEU A 66 40.70 -12.86 52.88
CA LEU A 66 41.82 -12.28 52.12
C LEU A 66 41.40 -11.12 51.22
N LEU A 67 40.14 -11.01 50.79
CA LEU A 67 39.60 -9.80 50.14
C LEU A 67 39.75 -8.54 51.02
N LYS A 68 39.66 -8.71 52.34
CA LYS A 68 39.80 -7.64 53.35
C LYS A 68 41.24 -7.44 53.82
N SER A 69 42.21 -8.01 53.12
CA SER A 69 43.64 -7.86 53.41
C SER A 69 44.13 -6.45 53.06
N SER A 70 44.94 -5.86 53.95
CA SER A 70 45.65 -4.59 53.68
C SER A 70 46.85 -4.73 52.74
N ALA A 71 47.21 -5.96 52.33
CA ALA A 71 48.18 -6.19 51.27
C ALA A 71 47.43 -6.46 49.95
N SER A 72 47.49 -5.48 49.04
CA SER A 72 46.69 -5.47 47.81
C SER A 72 46.94 -6.63 46.85
N TRP A 73 48.14 -7.21 46.85
CA TRP A 73 48.39 -8.46 46.12
C TRP A 73 47.54 -9.64 46.64
N LEU A 74 47.34 -9.76 47.96
CA LEU A 74 46.53 -10.83 48.55
C LEU A 74 45.04 -10.66 48.22
N SER A 75 44.50 -9.44 48.36
CA SER A 75 43.10 -9.16 48.08
C SER A 75 42.78 -9.21 46.58
N SER A 76 43.64 -8.63 45.73
CA SER A 76 43.57 -8.73 44.26
C SER A 76 43.61 -10.18 43.78
N THR A 77 44.53 -11.01 44.31
CA THR A 77 44.64 -12.42 43.94
C THR A 77 43.44 -13.24 44.43
N ALA A 78 42.95 -12.99 45.64
CA ALA A 78 41.72 -13.62 46.15
C ALA A 78 40.50 -13.26 45.29
N ALA A 79 40.37 -12.00 44.86
CA ALA A 79 39.30 -11.58 43.93
C ALA A 79 39.44 -12.23 42.55
N CYS A 80 40.66 -12.36 42.02
CA CYS A 80 40.93 -13.05 40.75
C CYS A 80 40.50 -14.54 40.81
N ILE A 81 40.85 -15.23 41.90
CA ILE A 81 40.43 -16.61 42.16
C ILE A 81 38.90 -16.69 42.28
N PHE A 82 38.27 -15.79 43.03
CA PHE A 82 36.80 -15.72 43.09
C PHE A 82 36.17 -15.50 41.72
N GLY A 83 36.76 -14.68 40.84
CA GLY A 83 36.23 -14.44 39.50
C GLY A 83 36.12 -15.72 38.66
N VAL A 84 37.08 -16.64 38.78
CA VAL A 84 37.00 -17.96 38.12
C VAL A 84 36.02 -18.89 38.83
N LEU A 85 35.95 -18.86 40.17
CA LEU A 85 34.96 -19.67 40.90
C LEU A 85 33.51 -19.22 40.62
N LEU A 86 33.29 -17.92 40.37
CA LEU A 86 31.99 -17.31 40.11
C LEU A 86 31.50 -17.48 38.67
N GLU A 87 32.35 -17.93 37.73
CA GLU A 87 31.90 -18.41 36.40
C GLU A 87 31.07 -19.70 36.50
N ASN A 88 31.09 -20.40 37.64
CA ASN A 88 30.41 -21.68 37.82
C ASN A 88 29.08 -21.53 38.60
N GLU A 89 27.96 -21.78 37.92
CA GLU A 89 26.59 -21.71 38.48
C GLU A 89 26.39 -22.51 39.78
N PHE A 90 27.04 -23.68 39.93
CA PHE A 90 26.95 -24.49 41.15
C PHE A 90 27.76 -23.90 42.31
N MET A 91 28.94 -23.32 42.04
CA MET A 91 29.68 -22.54 43.04
C MET A 91 28.87 -21.34 43.53
N VAL A 92 28.24 -20.59 42.61
CA VAL A 92 27.41 -19.44 42.95
C VAL A 92 26.21 -19.82 43.83
N LEU A 93 25.46 -20.86 43.45
CA LEU A 93 24.36 -21.42 44.26
C LEU A 93 24.80 -21.93 45.64
N LYS A 94 26.07 -22.32 45.78
CA LYS A 94 26.65 -22.76 47.05
C LYS A 94 27.06 -21.59 47.93
N LEU A 95 27.75 -20.60 47.36
CA LEU A 95 28.14 -19.35 48.02
C LEU A 95 26.92 -18.57 48.54
N GLN A 96 25.86 -18.47 47.72
CA GLN A 96 24.60 -17.82 48.09
C GLN A 96 23.93 -18.46 49.32
N LYS A 97 24.05 -19.79 49.51
CA LYS A 97 23.49 -20.50 50.67
C LYS A 97 24.31 -20.32 51.95
N GLY A 98 25.58 -19.93 51.84
CA GLY A 98 26.48 -19.61 52.94
C GLY A 98 26.65 -18.10 53.19
N ALA A 99 25.70 -17.29 52.72
CA ALA A 99 25.71 -15.83 52.85
C ALA A 99 24.84 -15.38 54.04
N GLU A 100 25.46 -15.31 55.23
CA GLU A 100 24.90 -14.58 56.39
C GLU A 100 25.17 -13.07 56.26
N GLU A 101 24.46 -12.24 57.03
CA GLU A 101 24.47 -10.76 56.87
C GLU A 101 25.88 -10.15 56.99
N ASP A 102 26.67 -10.58 57.98
CA ASP A 102 28.07 -10.13 58.19
C ASP A 102 29.08 -10.73 57.19
N ASN A 103 28.68 -11.75 56.42
CA ASN A 103 29.57 -12.61 55.63
C ASN A 103 29.38 -12.44 54.10
N ASN A 104 28.85 -11.31 53.64
CA ASN A 104 28.41 -11.14 52.26
C ASN A 104 29.56 -10.83 51.26
N LEU A 105 29.95 -11.82 50.46
CA LEU A 105 30.94 -11.70 49.37
C LEU A 105 30.66 -10.55 48.39
N ILE A 106 29.39 -10.23 48.12
CA ILE A 106 29.02 -9.14 47.20
C ILE A 106 29.35 -7.78 47.80
N CYS A 107 29.15 -7.60 49.11
CA CYS A 107 29.56 -6.39 49.83
C CYS A 107 31.09 -6.24 49.78
N ASP A 108 31.81 -7.32 50.05
CA ASP A 108 33.27 -7.36 50.05
C ASP A 108 33.86 -6.96 48.69
N LEU A 109 33.36 -7.57 47.59
CA LEU A 109 33.78 -7.22 46.23
C LEU A 109 33.34 -5.81 45.83
N ALA A 110 32.18 -5.33 46.27
CA ALA A 110 31.71 -3.97 45.98
C ALA A 110 32.57 -2.91 46.70
N GLN A 111 33.02 -3.17 47.93
CA GLN A 111 33.93 -2.28 48.65
C GLN A 111 35.29 -2.17 47.95
N MET A 112 35.81 -3.28 47.40
CA MET A 112 37.05 -3.29 46.62
C MET A 112 37.02 -2.44 45.35
N LEU A 113 35.84 -2.04 44.85
CA LEU A 113 35.71 -1.08 43.74
C LEU A 113 36.09 0.36 44.14
N SER A 114 36.26 0.67 45.43
CA SER A 114 36.64 2.01 45.94
C SER A 114 38.12 2.13 46.34
N VAL A 115 38.97 1.20 45.90
CA VAL A 115 40.40 1.17 46.23
C VAL A 115 41.22 1.86 45.13
N ASP A 116 42.22 2.66 45.50
CA ASP A 116 43.05 3.42 44.54
C ASP A 116 43.93 2.55 43.61
N GLU A 117 44.05 1.26 43.92
CA GLU A 117 44.97 0.31 43.30
C GLU A 117 44.28 -0.40 42.12
N SER A 118 44.78 -0.16 40.91
CA SER A 118 44.13 -0.59 39.66
C SER A 118 43.84 -2.09 39.62
N ASP A 119 44.77 -2.93 40.06
CA ASP A 119 44.63 -4.39 39.98
C ASP A 119 43.58 -4.94 40.95
N VAL A 120 43.41 -4.28 42.11
CA VAL A 120 42.39 -4.62 43.11
C VAL A 120 41.00 -4.35 42.53
N VAL A 121 40.78 -3.15 41.99
CA VAL A 121 39.52 -2.77 41.32
C VAL A 121 39.26 -3.64 40.10
N MET A 122 40.28 -3.94 39.30
CA MET A 122 40.13 -4.79 38.11
C MET A 122 39.68 -6.21 38.47
N ASN A 123 40.31 -6.85 39.45
CA ASN A 123 39.97 -8.22 39.82
C ASN A 123 38.64 -8.29 40.59
N ALA A 124 38.30 -7.29 41.41
CA ALA A 124 36.98 -7.18 42.03
C ALA A 124 35.85 -7.00 40.99
N ALA A 125 36.01 -6.07 40.05
CA ALA A 125 35.05 -5.87 38.96
C ALA A 125 34.96 -7.10 38.04
N GLY A 126 36.08 -7.80 37.79
CA GLY A 126 36.09 -9.06 37.07
C GLY A 126 35.26 -10.14 37.78
N ALA A 127 35.40 -10.27 39.10
CA ALA A 127 34.61 -11.20 39.90
C ALA A 127 33.12 -10.86 39.92
N ILE A 128 32.76 -9.58 39.98
CA ILE A 128 31.37 -9.13 39.86
C ILE A 128 30.83 -9.43 38.45
N ALA A 129 31.61 -9.22 37.39
CA ALA A 129 31.21 -9.54 36.02
C ALA A 129 30.94 -11.05 35.82
N SER A 130 31.79 -11.93 36.37
CA SER A 130 31.56 -13.39 36.38
C SER A 130 30.31 -13.77 37.16
N LEU A 131 30.12 -13.22 38.37
CA LEU A 131 28.92 -13.43 39.18
C LEU A 131 27.65 -13.13 38.37
N VAL A 132 27.57 -11.95 37.75
CA VAL A 132 26.38 -11.52 37.02
C VAL A 132 26.27 -12.09 35.60
N GLU A 133 27.22 -12.92 35.16
CA GLU A 133 27.07 -13.78 33.97
C GLU A 133 26.24 -15.04 34.27
N THR A 134 26.31 -15.59 35.50
CA THR A 134 25.45 -16.70 35.96
C THR A 134 24.01 -16.25 36.26
N ALA A 135 23.05 -17.18 36.20
CA ALA A 135 21.64 -16.86 36.44
C ALA A 135 21.37 -16.62 37.94
N SER A 136 21.88 -17.51 38.79
CA SER A 136 21.77 -17.42 40.24
C SER A 136 22.60 -16.28 40.82
N GLY A 137 23.70 -15.89 40.16
CA GLY A 137 24.51 -14.77 40.58
C GLY A 137 23.86 -13.42 40.30
N ARG A 138 23.09 -13.29 39.20
CA ARG A 138 22.20 -12.13 39.01
C ARG A 138 21.13 -12.07 40.09
N THR A 139 20.41 -13.16 40.37
CA THR A 139 19.37 -13.11 41.42
C THR A 139 19.95 -12.85 42.81
N TRP A 140 21.16 -13.35 43.12
CA TRP A 140 21.90 -13.03 44.34
C TRP A 140 22.33 -11.55 44.41
N PHE A 141 22.83 -10.99 43.32
CA PHE A 141 23.20 -9.57 43.21
C PHE A 141 21.98 -8.63 43.29
N LEU A 142 20.80 -9.07 42.82
CA LEU A 142 19.55 -8.34 42.89
C LEU A 142 18.75 -8.52 44.20
N GLN A 143 19.16 -9.43 45.10
CA GLN A 143 18.45 -9.74 46.35
C GLN A 143 18.55 -8.62 47.40
N ASN A 144 19.69 -7.93 47.50
CA ASN A 144 19.85 -6.80 48.42
C ASN A 144 20.01 -5.49 47.64
N GLN A 145 18.92 -4.72 47.58
CA GLN A 145 18.86 -3.46 46.84
C GLN A 145 19.83 -2.38 47.35
N SER A 146 20.22 -2.41 48.63
CA SER A 146 21.20 -1.45 49.16
C SER A 146 22.60 -1.68 48.58
N LEU A 147 23.11 -2.91 48.68
CA LEU A 147 24.40 -3.33 48.10
C LEU A 147 24.43 -3.19 46.57
N PHE A 148 23.31 -3.47 45.91
CA PHE A 148 23.16 -3.26 44.47
C PHE A 148 23.35 -1.78 44.08
N ASN A 149 22.64 -0.87 44.76
CA ASN A 149 22.76 0.57 44.53
C ASN A 149 24.17 1.07 44.85
N GLU A 150 24.76 0.63 45.97
CA GLU A 150 26.11 0.98 46.41
C GLU A 150 27.19 0.52 45.41
N ALA A 151 27.01 -0.65 44.81
CA ALA A 151 27.86 -1.14 43.73
C ALA A 151 27.67 -0.33 42.44
N LEU A 152 26.44 0.04 42.06
CA LEU A 152 26.17 0.88 40.88
C LEU A 152 26.74 2.28 41.02
N GLU A 153 26.66 2.90 42.20
CA GLU A 153 27.23 4.22 42.47
C GLU A 153 28.75 4.21 42.27
N ARG A 154 29.43 3.21 42.85
CA ARG A 154 30.87 2.97 42.63
C ARG A 154 31.21 2.74 41.16
N LEU A 155 30.48 1.85 40.47
CA LEU A 155 30.68 1.58 39.04
C LEU A 155 30.50 2.85 38.20
N SER A 156 29.54 3.72 38.55
CA SER A 156 29.33 5.00 37.87
C SER A 156 30.51 5.95 38.07
N VAL A 157 31.06 6.06 39.30
CA VAL A 157 32.29 6.84 39.56
C VAL A 157 33.50 6.28 38.81
N LEU A 158 33.63 4.95 38.73
CA LEU A 158 34.75 4.30 38.02
C LEU A 158 34.74 4.52 36.49
N LEU A 159 33.60 4.93 35.89
CA LEU A 159 33.56 5.32 34.48
C LEU A 159 34.25 6.68 34.20
N GLU A 160 34.52 7.49 35.23
CA GLU A 160 35.23 8.78 35.11
C GLU A 160 36.70 8.70 35.57
N ASN A 161 37.22 7.49 35.79
CA ASN A 161 38.60 7.28 36.20
C ASN A 161 39.60 7.57 35.05
N GLU A 162 40.74 8.19 35.38
CA GLU A 162 41.80 8.48 34.39
C GLU A 162 42.40 7.23 33.73
N ARG A 163 42.30 6.06 34.37
CA ARG A 163 42.87 4.79 33.87
C ARG A 163 41.85 4.05 33.01
N GLU A 164 42.11 3.97 31.71
CA GLU A 164 41.22 3.27 30.75
C GLU A 164 40.89 1.82 31.16
N ASN A 165 41.82 1.09 31.77
CA ASN A 165 41.61 -0.26 32.30
C ASN A 165 40.55 -0.32 33.41
N THR A 166 40.47 0.72 34.24
CA THR A 166 39.45 0.87 35.30
C THR A 166 38.09 1.21 34.69
N VAL A 167 38.04 2.13 33.72
CA VAL A 167 36.80 2.44 32.97
C VAL A 167 36.27 1.21 32.23
N ASN A 168 37.15 0.44 31.57
CA ASN A 168 36.81 -0.83 30.92
C ASN A 168 36.20 -1.84 31.91
N SER A 169 36.68 -1.85 33.15
CA SER A 169 36.15 -2.70 34.22
C SER A 169 34.70 -2.39 34.53
N ALA A 170 34.37 -1.12 34.71
CA ALA A 170 33.02 -0.67 35.01
C ALA A 170 32.08 -0.86 33.81
N ALA A 171 32.55 -0.53 32.61
CA ALA A 171 31.81 -0.77 31.36
C ALA A 171 31.49 -2.26 31.15
N LEU A 172 32.43 -3.18 31.42
CA LEU A 172 32.20 -4.63 31.34
C LEU A 172 31.15 -5.10 32.33
N VAL A 173 31.21 -4.68 33.61
CA VAL A 173 30.20 -5.06 34.61
C VAL A 173 28.82 -4.54 34.21
N LEU A 174 28.71 -3.27 33.79
CA LEU A 174 27.44 -2.69 33.31
C LEU A 174 26.91 -3.39 32.06
N ALA A 175 27.78 -3.80 31.13
CA ALA A 175 27.41 -4.62 29.98
C ALA A 175 26.85 -5.99 30.40
N ARG A 176 27.48 -6.70 31.35
CA ARG A 176 26.97 -7.99 31.84
C ARG A 176 25.68 -7.84 32.67
N LEU A 177 25.55 -6.77 33.45
CA LEU A 177 24.30 -6.40 34.13
C LEU A 177 23.17 -6.17 33.13
N SER A 178 23.42 -5.46 32.03
CA SER A 178 22.42 -5.14 31.00
C SER A 178 21.85 -6.34 30.23
N LEU A 179 22.44 -7.53 30.37
CA LEU A 179 21.91 -8.78 29.80
C LEU A 179 20.56 -9.23 30.41
N CYS A 180 20.08 -8.57 31.48
CA CYS A 180 18.90 -8.96 32.22
C CYS A 180 17.95 -7.78 32.42
N GLU A 181 16.70 -7.93 31.99
CA GLU A 181 15.69 -6.84 31.99
C GLU A 181 15.38 -6.31 33.40
N GLU A 182 15.24 -7.18 34.40
CA GLU A 182 15.06 -6.78 35.82
C GLU A 182 16.25 -5.96 36.33
N THR A 183 17.47 -6.31 35.91
CA THR A 183 18.68 -5.56 36.24
C THR A 183 18.66 -4.18 35.58
N CYS A 184 18.29 -4.09 34.30
CA CYS A 184 18.12 -2.81 33.62
C CYS A 184 17.14 -1.91 34.40
N GLU A 185 15.92 -2.38 34.68
CA GLU A 185 14.91 -1.60 35.42
C GLU A 185 15.41 -1.11 36.78
N LYS A 186 16.20 -1.92 37.49
CA LYS A 186 16.83 -1.54 38.76
C LYS A 186 17.97 -0.53 38.59
N VAL A 187 18.80 -0.62 37.54
CA VAL A 187 19.80 0.41 37.19
C VAL A 187 19.14 1.77 36.92
N LEU A 188 17.93 1.76 36.35
CA LEU A 188 17.26 2.94 35.80
C LEU A 188 16.29 3.62 36.77
N SER A 189 15.84 2.90 37.79
CA SER A 189 15.07 3.45 38.91
C SER A 189 15.96 4.09 39.99
N TYR A 190 17.28 3.91 39.90
CA TYR A 190 18.25 4.55 40.77
C TYR A 190 18.49 6.03 40.40
N SER A 191 18.76 6.88 41.40
CA SER A 191 18.93 8.33 41.23
C SER A 191 20.04 8.71 40.24
N SER A 192 21.11 7.92 40.19
CA SER A 192 22.25 8.14 39.29
C SER A 192 22.07 7.58 37.87
N ALA A 193 20.88 7.10 37.49
CA ALA A 193 20.64 6.44 36.19
C ALA A 193 21.04 7.29 34.97
N CYS A 194 20.65 8.58 34.97
CA CYS A 194 20.95 9.51 33.88
C CYS A 194 22.46 9.74 33.75
N GLU A 195 23.14 9.87 34.88
CA GLU A 195 24.58 10.09 35.00
C GLU A 195 25.38 8.85 34.55
N THR A 196 24.94 7.65 34.94
CA THR A 196 25.55 6.39 34.45
C THR A 196 25.36 6.24 32.94
N PHE A 197 24.21 6.64 32.38
CA PHE A 197 24.02 6.66 30.94
C PHE A 197 24.93 7.71 30.24
N ARG A 198 25.04 8.94 30.78
CA ARG A 198 25.97 9.97 30.28
C ARG A 198 27.39 9.43 30.17
N ARG A 199 27.86 8.78 31.23
CA ARG A 199 29.21 8.21 31.33
C ARG A 199 29.41 7.05 30.35
N LEU A 200 28.43 6.14 30.21
CA LEU A 200 28.46 5.10 29.18
C LEU A 200 28.47 5.68 27.76
N ALA A 201 27.67 6.71 27.48
CA ALA A 201 27.68 7.39 26.19
C ALA A 201 29.03 8.06 25.90
N GLN A 202 29.71 8.63 26.91
CA GLN A 202 31.06 9.16 26.77
C GLN A 202 32.10 8.06 26.47
N CYS A 203 31.97 6.88 27.09
CA CYS A 203 32.86 5.73 26.88
C CYS A 203 32.89 5.22 25.42
N LEU A 204 31.85 5.50 24.62
CA LEU A 204 31.81 5.19 23.18
C LEU A 204 32.89 5.92 22.37
N SER A 205 33.60 6.88 22.96
CA SER A 205 34.67 7.65 22.30
C SER A 205 36.03 7.50 22.98
N CYS A 206 36.20 6.49 23.85
CA CYS A 206 37.50 6.15 24.42
C CYS A 206 38.47 5.58 23.37
N SER A 207 39.77 5.83 23.55
CA SER A 207 40.85 5.20 22.78
C SER A 207 40.88 3.68 22.99
N HIS A 208 40.62 3.22 24.22
CA HIS A 208 40.58 1.80 24.54
C HIS A 208 39.38 1.07 23.92
N LYS A 209 39.66 0.24 22.91
CA LYS A 209 38.67 -0.45 22.07
C LYS A 209 37.64 -1.26 22.87
N ASP A 210 38.09 -2.06 23.84
CA ASP A 210 37.18 -2.91 24.60
C ASP A 210 36.23 -2.10 25.49
N THR A 211 36.64 -0.90 25.93
CA THR A 211 35.79 0.01 26.71
C THR A 211 34.64 0.52 25.85
N ALA A 212 34.94 0.94 24.61
CA ALA A 212 33.94 1.39 23.66
C ALA A 212 32.99 0.26 23.22
N MET A 213 33.48 -0.97 23.02
CA MET A 213 32.65 -2.15 22.76
C MET A 213 31.73 -2.48 23.93
N ASN A 214 32.27 -2.57 25.16
CA ASN A 214 31.49 -2.85 26.35
C ASN A 214 30.39 -1.78 26.57
N ALA A 215 30.72 -0.49 26.37
CA ALA A 215 29.75 0.60 26.43
C ALA A 215 28.68 0.52 25.32
N ALA A 216 29.06 0.25 24.08
CA ALA A 216 28.12 0.11 22.97
C ALA A 216 27.15 -1.07 23.18
N PHE A 217 27.66 -2.21 23.64
CA PHE A 217 26.83 -3.36 23.99
C PHE A 217 25.88 -3.04 25.15
N ALA A 218 26.38 -2.39 26.21
CA ALA A 218 25.55 -1.98 27.35
C ALA A 218 24.39 -1.07 26.91
N VAL A 219 24.65 -0.08 26.05
CA VAL A 219 23.61 0.78 25.46
C VAL A 219 22.62 -0.03 24.62
N GLY A 220 23.10 -0.94 23.76
CA GLY A 220 22.25 -1.79 22.92
C GLY A 220 21.31 -2.69 23.72
N CYS A 221 21.83 -3.36 24.75
CA CYS A 221 21.02 -4.19 25.66
C CYS A 221 20.06 -3.35 26.51
N LEU A 222 20.49 -2.19 27.03
CA LEU A 222 19.61 -1.25 27.73
C LEU A 222 18.44 -0.82 26.84
N CYS A 223 18.65 -0.47 25.56
CA CYS A 223 17.59 -0.12 24.60
C CYS A 223 16.50 -1.21 24.45
N GLY A 224 16.74 -2.45 24.88
CA GLY A 224 15.71 -3.49 24.98
C GLY A 224 14.58 -3.15 25.95
N SER A 225 14.88 -2.59 27.13
CA SER A 225 13.88 -2.25 28.14
C SER A 225 13.17 -0.92 27.81
N ARG A 226 11.84 -0.89 27.98
CA ARG A 226 11.02 0.29 27.70
C ARG A 226 11.41 1.48 28.59
N GLN A 227 11.67 1.25 29.87
CA GLN A 227 12.01 2.31 30.82
C GLN A 227 13.40 2.89 30.53
N ALA A 228 14.34 2.03 30.10
CA ALA A 228 15.68 2.44 29.68
C ALA A 228 15.61 3.37 28.49
N ARG A 229 14.85 2.96 27.48
CA ARG A 229 14.69 3.68 26.23
C ARG A 229 14.17 5.10 26.45
N ILE A 230 13.17 5.29 27.31
CA ILE A 230 12.65 6.64 27.63
C ILE A 230 13.76 7.56 28.17
N LEU A 231 14.66 7.04 29.02
CA LEU A 231 15.81 7.79 29.52
C LEU A 231 16.85 8.01 28.41
N ILE A 232 17.25 6.96 27.70
CA ILE A 232 18.24 7.01 26.62
C ILE A 232 17.84 8.04 25.56
N LEU A 233 16.59 8.01 25.08
CA LEU A 233 16.10 8.93 24.05
C LEU A 233 16.08 10.40 24.50
N ARG A 234 15.85 10.65 25.80
CA ARG A 234 15.89 12.00 26.38
C ARG A 234 17.31 12.57 26.37
N GLU A 235 18.29 11.77 26.80
CA GLU A 235 19.70 12.21 26.93
C GLU A 235 20.53 12.07 25.63
N ALA A 236 20.10 11.22 24.70
CA ALA A 236 20.91 10.81 23.53
C ALA A 236 21.28 11.97 22.59
N LYS A 237 20.43 13.00 22.47
CA LYS A 237 20.74 14.20 21.68
C LYS A 237 21.81 15.06 22.34
N GLU A 238 21.73 15.27 23.66
CA GLU A 238 22.73 16.04 24.41
C GLU A 238 24.10 15.36 24.39
N HIS A 239 24.14 14.04 24.56
CA HIS A 239 25.39 13.28 24.65
C HIS A 239 25.92 12.78 23.29
N GLN A 240 25.26 13.17 22.19
CA GLN A 240 25.62 12.88 20.79
C GLN A 240 25.68 11.38 20.45
N LEU A 241 24.80 10.58 21.06
CA LEU A 241 24.86 9.11 21.05
C LEU A 241 25.03 8.52 19.64
N VAL A 242 24.23 9.00 18.68
CA VAL A 242 24.23 8.52 17.29
C VAL A 242 25.58 8.77 16.60
N SER A 243 26.18 9.94 16.83
CA SER A 243 27.48 10.29 16.24
C SER A 243 28.61 9.45 16.84
N ARG A 244 28.55 9.16 18.14
CA ARG A 244 29.53 8.28 18.80
C ARG A 244 29.41 6.83 18.34
N LEU A 245 28.19 6.31 18.21
CA LEU A 245 27.96 4.97 17.63
C LEU A 245 28.40 4.90 16.15
N GLN A 246 28.16 5.95 15.37
CA GLN A 246 28.64 6.06 14.00
C GLN A 246 30.17 6.05 13.92
N ALA A 247 30.87 6.73 14.83
CA ALA A 247 32.34 6.74 14.86
C ALA A 247 32.95 5.34 15.08
N LEU A 248 32.23 4.42 15.74
CA LEU A 248 32.65 3.02 15.90
C LEU A 248 32.51 2.18 14.62
N LEU A 249 31.68 2.60 13.67
CA LEU A 249 31.56 1.95 12.35
C LEU A 249 32.71 2.35 11.39
N SER A 250 33.35 3.50 11.60
CA SER A 250 34.31 4.06 10.63
C SER A 250 35.65 3.30 10.60
N SER A 251 36.15 3.06 9.38
CA SER A 251 37.39 2.35 9.07
C SER A 251 38.60 2.75 9.93
N GLY A 252 38.93 1.89 10.89
CA GLY A 252 40.01 2.06 11.87
C GLY A 252 39.66 1.49 13.24
N SER A 253 38.37 1.46 13.57
CA SER A 253 37.82 0.87 14.80
C SER A 253 38.19 -0.61 14.96
N GLY A 254 37.98 -1.42 13.93
CA GLY A 254 38.20 -2.87 13.94
C GLY A 254 36.89 -3.64 14.01
N VAL A 255 36.90 -4.89 13.54
CA VAL A 255 35.68 -5.52 13.02
C VAL A 255 34.64 -5.81 14.11
N GLU A 256 35.06 -6.32 15.28
CA GLU A 256 34.20 -6.52 16.46
C GLU A 256 33.53 -5.21 16.95
N MET A 257 34.20 -4.06 16.79
CA MET A 257 33.64 -2.75 17.17
C MET A 257 32.50 -2.36 16.24
N GLY A 258 32.67 -2.60 14.93
CA GLY A 258 31.64 -2.38 13.92
C GLY A 258 30.41 -3.28 14.14
N GLN A 259 30.62 -4.57 14.42
CA GLN A 259 29.54 -5.51 14.77
C GLN A 259 28.77 -5.04 16.02
N THR A 260 29.47 -4.59 17.06
CA THR A 260 28.87 -4.13 18.31
C THR A 260 28.12 -2.80 18.14
N ALA A 261 28.62 -1.90 17.28
CA ALA A 261 27.92 -0.66 16.91
C ALA A 261 26.65 -0.94 16.09
N CYS A 262 26.71 -1.85 15.10
CA CYS A 262 25.55 -2.36 14.37
C CYS A 262 24.47 -2.93 15.31
N PHE A 263 24.87 -3.73 16.31
CA PHE A 263 23.98 -4.22 17.35
C PHE A 263 23.30 -3.08 18.13
N ALA A 264 24.08 -2.13 18.66
CA ALA A 264 23.55 -1.00 19.43
C ALA A 264 22.60 -0.12 18.62
N LEU A 265 22.96 0.18 17.37
CA LEU A 265 22.14 0.94 16.42
C LEU A 265 20.83 0.19 16.06
N SER A 266 20.91 -1.12 15.83
CA SER A 266 19.73 -1.97 15.58
C SER A 266 18.78 -2.01 16.78
N CYS A 267 19.30 -2.04 18.00
CA CYS A 267 18.48 -2.01 19.22
C CYS A 267 17.86 -0.63 19.48
N LEU A 268 18.55 0.46 19.13
CA LEU A 268 18.00 1.83 19.18
C LEU A 268 16.96 2.07 18.07
N ALA A 269 17.14 1.49 16.89
CA ALA A 269 16.23 1.63 15.74
C ALA A 269 14.99 0.70 15.80
N ASN A 270 14.85 -0.14 16.83
CA ASN A 270 13.79 -1.17 16.93
C ASN A 270 12.37 -0.57 17.12
N ASP A 271 12.23 0.73 17.38
CA ASP A 271 10.95 1.41 17.66
C ASP A 271 10.83 2.79 16.98
N GLU A 272 9.79 3.54 17.32
CA GLU A 272 9.41 4.80 16.66
C GLU A 272 10.39 5.93 16.98
N ASP A 273 10.52 6.23 18.28
CA ASP A 273 11.23 7.39 18.77
C ASP A 273 12.74 7.23 18.60
N GLY A 274 13.25 6.01 18.76
CA GLY A 274 14.67 5.69 18.53
C GLY A 274 15.07 5.63 17.05
N HIS A 275 14.15 5.23 16.16
CA HIS A 275 14.38 5.33 14.71
C HIS A 275 14.31 6.77 14.22
N ALA A 276 13.35 7.56 14.70
CA ALA A 276 13.27 8.99 14.42
C ALA A 276 14.53 9.74 14.89
N LEU A 277 14.99 9.48 16.12
CA LEU A 277 16.26 10.01 16.65
C LEU A 277 17.47 9.71 15.75
N LEU A 278 17.52 8.51 15.15
CA LEU A 278 18.57 8.12 14.21
C LEU A 278 18.45 8.89 12.89
N MET A 279 17.25 8.98 12.30
CA MET A 279 17.02 9.65 11.01
C MET A 279 17.11 11.17 11.08
N GLU A 280 16.84 11.78 12.23
CA GLU A 280 17.08 13.20 12.49
C GLU A 280 18.57 13.56 12.67
N SER A 281 19.46 12.57 12.79
CA SER A 281 20.88 12.81 13.04
C SER A 281 21.63 13.25 11.78
N THR A 282 22.44 14.31 11.91
CA THR A 282 23.42 14.73 10.89
C THR A 282 24.47 13.66 10.59
N SER A 283 24.58 12.61 11.42
CA SER A 283 25.53 11.50 11.22
C SER A 283 25.05 10.42 10.23
N VAL A 284 23.79 10.46 9.75
CA VAL A 284 23.22 9.40 8.88
C VAL A 284 24.10 9.07 7.66
N PRO A 285 24.64 10.02 6.88
CA PRO A 285 25.48 9.67 5.72
C PRO A 285 26.73 8.87 6.11
N ALA A 286 27.47 9.32 7.13
CA ALA A 286 28.67 8.64 7.62
C ALA A 286 28.37 7.29 8.33
N LEU A 287 27.15 7.12 8.84
CA LEU A 287 26.64 5.83 9.34
C LEU A 287 26.42 4.85 8.17
N LEU A 288 25.82 5.30 7.07
CA LEU A 288 25.63 4.48 5.87
C LEU A 288 26.96 4.14 5.19
N ASP A 289 27.95 5.05 5.18
CA ASP A 289 29.33 4.76 4.75
C ASP A 289 29.99 3.67 5.62
N GLY A 290 29.79 3.71 6.94
CA GLY A 290 30.27 2.68 7.87
C GLY A 290 29.60 1.32 7.65
N LEU A 291 28.29 1.29 7.39
CA LEU A 291 27.57 0.07 7.04
C LEU A 291 28.03 -0.50 5.68
N LEU A 292 28.32 0.35 4.69
CA LEU A 292 28.92 -0.06 3.41
C LEU A 292 30.28 -0.72 3.61
N GLN A 293 31.15 -0.15 4.45
CA GLN A 293 32.47 -0.72 4.78
C GLN A 293 32.33 -2.12 5.41
N LEU A 294 31.35 -2.34 6.27
CA LEU A 294 31.08 -3.66 6.88
C LEU A 294 30.42 -4.65 5.90
N LEU A 295 29.54 -4.20 5.00
CA LEU A 295 29.01 -5.03 3.90
C LEU A 295 30.08 -5.42 2.85
N GLN A 296 31.24 -4.75 2.86
CA GLN A 296 32.42 -5.06 2.04
C GLN A 296 33.48 -5.86 2.81
N SER A 297 33.23 -6.21 4.08
CA SER A 297 34.14 -7.02 4.91
C SER A 297 34.26 -8.46 4.38
N PRO A 298 35.43 -9.12 4.49
CA PRO A 298 35.56 -10.55 4.21
C PRO A 298 34.91 -11.46 5.28
N GLU A 299 34.50 -10.90 6.43
CA GLU A 299 33.94 -11.67 7.55
C GLU A 299 32.40 -11.80 7.44
N PRO A 300 31.82 -13.02 7.46
CA PRO A 300 30.39 -13.22 7.22
C PRO A 300 29.50 -12.57 8.28
N ASP A 301 29.89 -12.67 9.56
CA ASP A 301 29.16 -12.08 10.68
C ASP A 301 29.04 -10.56 10.52
N SER A 302 30.10 -9.91 10.02
CA SER A 302 30.17 -8.46 9.81
C SER A 302 29.24 -7.98 8.69
N ILE A 303 29.18 -8.74 7.59
CA ILE A 303 28.21 -8.51 6.51
C ILE A 303 26.79 -8.71 7.06
N TRP A 304 26.56 -9.73 7.89
CA TRP A 304 25.25 -10.00 8.51
C TRP A 304 24.82 -8.88 9.47
N PHE A 305 25.68 -8.44 10.39
CA PHE A 305 25.36 -7.34 11.31
C PHE A 305 25.05 -6.03 10.57
N ALA A 306 25.77 -5.75 9.47
CA ALA A 306 25.49 -4.58 8.66
C ALA A 306 24.18 -4.71 7.85
N ALA A 307 23.91 -5.86 7.23
CA ALA A 307 22.66 -6.11 6.51
C ALA A 307 21.44 -6.07 7.44
N MET A 308 21.53 -6.70 8.61
CA MET A 308 20.52 -6.63 9.68
C MET A 308 20.28 -5.19 10.13
N THR A 309 21.34 -4.40 10.31
CA THR A 309 21.20 -2.98 10.67
C THR A 309 20.48 -2.21 9.57
N VAL A 310 20.88 -2.35 8.30
CA VAL A 310 20.17 -1.72 7.17
C VAL A 310 18.70 -2.16 7.13
N ARG A 311 18.37 -3.44 7.39
CA ARG A 311 16.98 -3.91 7.44
C ARG A 311 16.17 -3.19 8.51
N VAL A 312 16.74 -2.96 9.70
CA VAL A 312 16.06 -2.19 10.75
C VAL A 312 15.92 -0.72 10.34
N LEU A 313 16.92 -0.12 9.68
CA LEU A 313 16.79 1.26 9.15
C LEU A 313 15.69 1.36 8.08
N VAL A 314 15.59 0.44 7.12
CA VAL A 314 14.53 0.45 6.08
C VAL A 314 13.21 -0.18 6.54
N SER A 315 13.10 -0.58 7.81
CA SER A 315 11.84 -1.10 8.38
C SER A 315 10.74 -0.04 8.45
N ARG A 316 11.11 1.24 8.37
CA ARG A 316 10.24 2.43 8.48
C ARG A 316 10.49 3.40 7.32
N PRO A 317 9.46 4.13 6.83
CA PRO A 317 9.59 4.94 5.61
C PRO A 317 10.65 6.04 5.70
N SER A 318 10.85 6.63 6.88
CA SER A 318 11.88 7.63 7.16
C SER A 318 13.32 7.15 6.90
N GLY A 319 13.58 5.84 6.97
CA GLY A 319 14.89 5.25 6.70
C GLY A 319 15.04 4.62 5.32
N VAL A 320 13.95 4.46 4.57
CA VAL A 320 13.99 4.06 3.16
C VAL A 320 14.67 5.15 2.33
N VAL A 321 14.34 6.42 2.56
CA VAL A 321 14.80 7.56 1.74
C VAL A 321 16.33 7.75 1.78
N PRO A 322 17.00 7.81 2.95
CA PRO A 322 18.45 7.97 2.99
C PRO A 322 19.18 6.77 2.37
N VAL A 323 18.66 5.56 2.53
CA VAL A 323 19.26 4.33 1.99
C VAL A 323 19.04 4.21 0.48
N ARG A 324 17.89 4.63 -0.07
CA ARG A 324 17.66 4.74 -1.52
C ARG A 324 18.65 5.73 -2.16
N MET A 325 18.90 6.87 -1.50
CA MET A 325 19.83 7.91 -1.96
C MET A 325 21.31 7.51 -1.85
N HIS A 326 21.68 6.61 -0.92
CA HIS A 326 23.04 6.11 -0.76
C HIS A 326 23.36 5.01 -1.79
N TYR A 327 23.50 5.41 -3.05
CA TYR A 327 23.65 4.50 -4.20
C TYR A 327 24.68 3.37 -4.01
N PRO A 328 25.91 3.60 -3.48
CA PRO A 328 26.90 2.52 -3.32
C PRO A 328 26.47 1.42 -2.32
N LEU A 329 25.70 1.78 -1.28
CA LEU A 329 25.12 0.82 -0.34
C LEU A 329 24.02 -0.02 -1.00
N LEU A 330 23.14 0.62 -1.78
CA LEU A 330 22.10 -0.06 -2.56
C LEU A 330 22.70 -0.98 -3.65
N GLU A 331 23.82 -0.61 -4.24
CA GLU A 331 24.55 -1.45 -5.20
C GLU A 331 25.20 -2.66 -4.50
N GLN A 332 25.86 -2.48 -3.35
CA GLN A 332 26.44 -3.58 -2.57
C GLN A 332 25.38 -4.60 -2.11
N LEU A 333 24.19 -4.15 -1.70
CA LEU A 333 23.08 -5.04 -1.36
C LEU A 333 22.61 -5.87 -2.56
N LYS A 334 22.52 -5.27 -3.76
CA LYS A 334 22.18 -5.99 -5.00
C LYS A 334 23.25 -7.03 -5.36
N LEU A 335 24.53 -6.71 -5.20
CA LEU A 335 25.63 -7.64 -5.42
C LEU A 335 25.58 -8.84 -4.45
N LEU A 336 25.28 -8.61 -3.17
CA LEU A 336 25.14 -9.66 -2.15
C LEU A 336 23.93 -10.57 -2.40
N SER A 337 22.79 -10.01 -2.81
CA SER A 337 21.56 -10.77 -3.15
C SER A 337 21.80 -11.75 -4.30
N MET A 338 22.55 -11.32 -5.33
CA MET A 338 22.86 -12.11 -6.52
C MET A 338 24.06 -13.06 -6.37
N SER A 339 24.81 -12.98 -5.26
CA SER A 339 26.01 -13.81 -5.08
C SER A 339 25.65 -15.24 -4.62
N PRO A 340 26.12 -16.30 -5.33
CA PRO A 340 25.85 -17.69 -4.95
C PRO A 340 26.67 -18.17 -3.74
N SER A 341 27.56 -17.34 -3.18
CA SER A 341 28.28 -17.63 -1.94
C SER A 341 27.59 -17.08 -0.69
N THR A 342 26.49 -16.34 -0.84
CA THR A 342 25.74 -15.75 0.27
C THR A 342 24.97 -16.84 1.02
N GLY A 343 25.19 -16.96 2.33
CA GLY A 343 24.44 -17.90 3.18
C GLY A 343 22.96 -17.53 3.29
N PRO A 344 22.04 -18.50 3.50
CA PRO A 344 20.59 -18.26 3.38
C PRO A 344 20.05 -17.23 4.38
N GLU A 345 20.61 -17.15 5.58
CA GLU A 345 20.21 -16.18 6.61
C GLU A 345 20.56 -14.74 6.18
N LEU A 346 21.78 -14.53 5.67
CA LEU A 346 22.18 -13.24 5.08
C LEU A 346 21.39 -12.93 3.80
N GLN A 347 21.04 -13.94 3.00
CA GLN A 347 20.30 -13.74 1.76
C GLN A 347 18.88 -13.23 2.02
N GLU A 348 18.15 -13.75 3.03
CA GLU A 348 16.83 -13.19 3.38
C GLU A 348 16.96 -11.79 3.98
N GLU A 349 17.92 -11.52 4.86
CA GLU A 349 18.15 -10.17 5.42
C GLU A 349 18.38 -9.12 4.32
N VAL A 350 19.23 -9.44 3.32
CA VAL A 350 19.47 -8.57 2.15
C VAL A 350 18.25 -8.47 1.25
N ASN A 351 17.53 -9.56 0.99
CA ASN A 351 16.33 -9.54 0.15
C ASN A 351 15.18 -8.74 0.80
N MET A 352 15.02 -8.82 2.13
CA MET A 352 14.09 -7.97 2.89
C MET A 352 14.46 -6.49 2.79
N CYS A 353 15.75 -6.14 2.75
CA CYS A 353 16.17 -4.76 2.48
C CYS A 353 15.75 -4.34 1.06
N LEU A 354 16.04 -5.16 0.06
CA LEU A 354 15.81 -4.82 -1.34
C LEU A 354 14.32 -4.66 -1.70
N ARG A 355 13.43 -5.52 -1.18
CA ARG A 355 11.96 -5.35 -1.37
C ARG A 355 11.45 -4.03 -0.79
N ARG A 356 11.99 -3.61 0.36
CA ARG A 356 11.66 -2.33 1.02
C ARG A 356 12.28 -1.10 0.36
N LEU A 357 13.29 -1.30 -0.49
CA LEU A 357 13.99 -0.26 -1.25
C LEU A 357 13.51 -0.16 -2.71
N GLU A 358 12.75 -1.15 -3.20
CA GLU A 358 12.27 -1.25 -4.58
C GLU A 358 11.46 -0.01 -4.99
N TYR A 359 11.75 0.52 -6.19
CA TYR A 359 11.14 1.74 -6.74
C TYR A 359 9.74 1.45 -7.33
N LEU A 360 8.88 2.47 -7.41
CA LEU A 360 7.49 2.32 -7.84
C LEU A 360 7.38 1.70 -9.25
N SER A 361 6.79 0.51 -9.33
CA SER A 361 6.52 -0.17 -10.58
C SER A 361 5.37 0.48 -11.37
N LYS A 362 5.29 0.18 -12.67
CA LYS A 362 4.25 0.70 -13.57
C LYS A 362 2.85 0.28 -13.08
N PRO A 363 1.92 1.21 -12.80
CA PRO A 363 0.59 0.89 -12.31
C PRO A 363 -0.28 0.24 -13.39
N PRO A 364 -1.31 -0.53 -12.99
CA PRO A 364 -2.32 -1.05 -13.91
C PRO A 364 -3.12 0.09 -14.58
N PRO A 365 -3.79 -0.17 -15.72
CA PRO A 365 -4.64 0.82 -16.38
C PRO A 365 -5.86 1.19 -15.51
N VAL A 366 -6.31 2.44 -15.60
CA VAL A 366 -7.47 2.92 -14.82
C VAL A 366 -8.79 2.29 -15.23
N MET A 367 -9.69 2.08 -14.27
CA MET A 367 -11.06 1.61 -14.50
C MET A 367 -12.02 2.80 -14.53
N VAL A 368 -12.82 2.89 -15.60
CA VAL A 368 -13.88 3.90 -15.76
C VAL A 368 -15.21 3.26 -15.39
N ILE A 369 -15.75 3.57 -14.21
CA ILE A 369 -16.93 2.89 -13.64
C ILE A 369 -18.23 3.55 -14.06
N ASN A 370 -18.28 4.89 -14.05
CA ASN A 370 -19.49 5.66 -14.33
C ASN A 370 -19.25 6.66 -15.47
N LEU A 371 -20.20 6.73 -16.39
CA LEU A 371 -20.18 7.59 -17.56
C LEU A 371 -21.55 8.28 -17.68
N THR A 372 -21.60 9.58 -17.42
CA THR A 372 -22.81 10.40 -17.55
C THR A 372 -22.56 11.53 -18.55
N SER A 373 -23.63 12.21 -18.97
CA SER A 373 -23.56 13.38 -19.85
C SER A 373 -22.88 14.61 -19.24
N THR A 374 -22.45 14.57 -17.97
CA THR A 374 -21.87 15.73 -17.25
C THR A 374 -20.62 15.40 -16.44
N SER A 375 -20.37 14.13 -16.12
CA SER A 375 -19.21 13.67 -15.37
C SER A 375 -18.91 12.20 -15.62
N TYR A 376 -17.65 11.81 -15.45
CA TYR A 376 -17.20 10.42 -15.45
C TYR A 376 -16.42 10.09 -14.17
N THR A 377 -16.48 8.85 -13.72
CA THR A 377 -15.80 8.39 -12.49
C THR A 377 -14.71 7.40 -12.85
N VAL A 378 -13.48 7.78 -12.52
CA VAL A 378 -12.24 7.01 -12.73
C VAL A 378 -11.82 6.42 -11.40
N SER A 379 -11.28 5.21 -11.41
CA SER A 379 -10.79 4.48 -10.24
C SER A 379 -9.61 3.60 -10.60
N TRP A 380 -8.80 3.25 -9.61
CA TRP A 380 -7.65 2.37 -9.78
C TRP A 380 -7.42 1.57 -8.50
N GLU A 381 -6.62 0.52 -8.60
CA GLU A 381 -6.17 -0.26 -7.46
C GLU A 381 -5.18 0.54 -6.61
N ARG A 382 -5.16 0.29 -5.30
CA ARG A 382 -4.21 0.94 -4.41
C ARG A 382 -2.86 0.23 -4.49
N CYS A 383 -1.79 0.99 -4.70
CA CYS A 383 -0.43 0.54 -4.48
C CYS A 383 -0.06 0.71 -2.99
N GLU A 384 0.37 -0.37 -2.35
CA GLU A 384 0.90 -0.37 -0.98
C GLU A 384 2.31 -1.00 -1.03
N PRO A 385 3.39 -0.20 -1.24
CA PRO A 385 4.75 -0.71 -1.40
C PRO A 385 5.35 -1.20 -0.07
N GLU A 386 6.23 -2.22 -0.09
CA GLU A 386 6.90 -2.74 1.13
C GLU A 386 7.71 -1.67 1.89
N SER A 387 8.10 -0.57 1.23
CA SER A 387 8.72 0.62 1.85
C SER A 387 7.83 1.31 2.89
N GLY A 388 6.50 1.17 2.79
CA GLY A 388 5.52 1.90 3.59
C GLY A 388 5.44 3.41 3.28
N LEU A 389 6.06 3.89 2.20
CA LEU A 389 5.93 5.28 1.76
C LEU A 389 4.52 5.55 1.23
N GLU A 390 3.97 6.73 1.54
CA GLU A 390 2.64 7.13 1.07
C GLU A 390 2.64 7.38 -0.45
N VAL A 391 1.75 6.71 -1.18
CA VAL A 391 1.66 6.83 -2.64
C VAL A 391 0.67 7.92 -3.03
N ILE A 392 1.19 8.95 -3.71
CA ILE A 392 0.44 10.02 -4.35
C ILE A 392 0.18 9.61 -5.81
N TYR A 393 -1.11 9.52 -6.16
CA TYR A 393 -1.58 9.18 -7.49
C TYR A 393 -1.78 10.44 -8.31
N SER A 394 -1.29 10.48 -9.55
CA SER A 394 -1.55 11.59 -10.48
C SER A 394 -2.14 11.07 -11.79
N LEU A 395 -3.28 11.63 -12.19
CA LEU A 395 -4.09 11.22 -13.35
C LEU A 395 -4.05 12.31 -14.41
N PHE A 396 -3.78 11.93 -15.67
CA PHE A 396 -3.61 12.84 -16.79
C PHE A 396 -4.55 12.48 -17.95
N ASP A 397 -4.94 13.46 -18.77
CA ASP A 397 -5.30 13.25 -20.18
C ASP A 397 -4.17 13.80 -21.05
N ARG A 398 -3.47 12.89 -21.75
CA ARG A 398 -2.24 13.21 -22.51
C ARG A 398 -1.18 13.86 -21.59
N ASP A 399 -1.06 15.19 -21.63
CA ASP A 399 -0.12 15.99 -20.84
C ASP A 399 -0.81 16.83 -19.74
N GLU A 400 -2.15 16.91 -19.71
CA GLU A 400 -2.91 17.73 -18.76
C GLU A 400 -3.23 16.93 -17.48
N MET A 401 -2.76 17.39 -16.31
CA MET A 401 -3.01 16.76 -15.02
C MET A 401 -4.42 17.07 -14.52
N LEU A 402 -5.30 16.05 -14.51
CA LEU A 402 -6.71 16.15 -14.13
C LEU A 402 -6.93 15.96 -12.62
N TYR A 403 -6.05 15.22 -11.95
CA TYR A 403 -6.11 14.95 -10.52
C TYR A 403 -4.72 14.62 -9.96
N GLN A 404 -4.46 15.03 -8.72
CA GLN A 404 -3.33 14.58 -7.92
C GLN A 404 -3.77 14.40 -6.46
N GLY A 405 -3.39 13.30 -5.81
CA GLY A 405 -3.65 13.06 -4.39
C GLY A 405 -3.73 11.59 -3.99
N LEU A 406 -4.30 11.32 -2.82
CA LEU A 406 -4.31 10.02 -2.15
C LEU A 406 -5.55 9.14 -2.42
N LEU A 407 -6.56 9.66 -3.13
CA LEU A 407 -7.79 8.94 -3.40
C LEU A 407 -7.60 7.99 -4.58
N CYS A 408 -7.96 6.72 -4.42
CA CYS A 408 -7.94 5.73 -5.51
C CYS A 408 -9.15 5.83 -6.47
N GLN A 409 -9.96 6.89 -6.34
CA GLN A 409 -11.17 7.13 -7.12
C GLN A 409 -11.48 8.63 -7.17
N VAL A 410 -11.79 9.15 -8.36
CA VAL A 410 -12.14 10.55 -8.61
C VAL A 410 -13.31 10.66 -9.59
N THR A 411 -14.21 11.62 -9.38
CA THR A 411 -15.25 11.97 -10.36
C THR A 411 -14.88 13.30 -11.00
N LEU A 412 -14.71 13.29 -12.32
CA LEU A 412 -14.28 14.44 -13.12
C LEU A 412 -15.46 14.97 -13.96
N PRO A 413 -15.62 16.30 -14.09
CA PRO A 413 -16.62 16.88 -14.97
C PRO A 413 -16.25 16.67 -16.44
N VAL A 414 -17.26 16.48 -17.30
CA VAL A 414 -17.08 16.52 -18.76
C VAL A 414 -17.14 17.98 -19.19
N SER A 415 -16.04 18.54 -19.68
CA SER A 415 -16.07 19.91 -20.25
C SER A 415 -16.88 19.92 -21.55
N PRO A 416 -17.73 20.93 -21.81
CA PRO A 416 -18.57 20.97 -23.02
C PRO A 416 -17.76 21.04 -24.32
N HIS A 417 -16.48 21.43 -24.26
CA HIS A 417 -15.55 21.42 -25.39
C HIS A 417 -14.86 20.06 -25.62
N GLN A 418 -14.76 19.20 -24.59
CA GLN A 418 -14.13 17.88 -24.69
C GLN A 418 -15.04 16.83 -25.40
N SER A 419 -16.33 17.11 -25.63
CA SER A 419 -17.29 16.10 -26.13
C SER A 419 -17.11 15.68 -27.59
N MET A 420 -15.99 16.03 -28.24
CA MET A 420 -15.69 15.74 -29.65
C MET A 420 -14.34 15.05 -29.86
N GLU A 421 -13.43 15.06 -28.88
CA GLU A 421 -12.16 14.33 -28.92
C GLU A 421 -12.18 13.14 -27.94
N PRO A 422 -11.37 12.09 -28.20
CA PRO A 422 -11.17 11.03 -27.23
C PRO A 422 -10.26 11.48 -26.08
N LEU A 423 -10.71 11.23 -24.85
CA LEU A 423 -9.91 11.34 -23.64
C LEU A 423 -8.97 10.13 -23.57
N SER A 424 -7.71 10.33 -23.22
CA SER A 424 -6.66 9.31 -23.14
C SER A 424 -6.04 9.29 -21.74
N LEU A 425 -6.74 8.62 -20.81
CA LEU A 425 -6.40 8.64 -19.39
C LEU A 425 -5.13 7.83 -19.08
N LEU A 426 -4.17 8.48 -18.41
CA LEU A 426 -2.90 7.90 -17.95
C LEU A 426 -2.76 8.12 -16.45
N LEU A 427 -2.31 7.09 -15.73
CA LEU A 427 -2.00 7.15 -14.30
C LEU A 427 -0.50 6.98 -14.08
N ASN A 428 0.10 7.79 -13.21
CA ASN A 428 1.35 7.46 -12.55
C ASN A 428 1.22 7.52 -11.01
N LEU A 429 2.22 6.94 -10.36
CA LEU A 429 2.40 6.93 -8.92
C LEU A 429 3.62 7.78 -8.57
N SER A 430 3.65 8.35 -7.36
CA SER A 430 4.81 9.04 -6.82
C SER A 430 4.86 8.92 -5.30
N THR A 431 6.04 8.96 -4.70
CA THR A 431 6.22 9.01 -3.23
C THR A 431 6.98 10.28 -2.80
N PRO A 432 6.87 10.72 -1.54
CA PRO A 432 7.47 11.98 -1.05
C PRO A 432 8.99 12.12 -1.21
N ASP A 433 9.70 11.05 -1.53
CA ASP A 433 11.14 11.03 -1.79
C ASP A 433 11.54 11.31 -3.24
N GLY A 434 10.56 11.51 -4.13
CA GLY A 434 10.79 11.83 -5.54
C GLY A 434 10.91 10.62 -6.47
N ASP A 435 10.65 9.42 -5.97
CA ASP A 435 10.38 8.23 -6.80
C ASP A 435 9.03 8.43 -7.53
N ILE A 436 9.02 8.16 -8.84
CA ILE A 436 7.87 8.38 -9.74
C ILE A 436 7.80 7.18 -10.69
N SER A 437 6.66 6.50 -10.73
CA SER A 437 6.47 5.34 -11.60
C SER A 437 6.44 5.73 -13.08
N PRO A 438 6.75 4.79 -14.00
CA PRO A 438 6.28 4.89 -15.37
C PRO A 438 4.74 5.05 -15.42
N PHE A 439 4.22 5.66 -16.48
CA PHE A 439 2.77 5.73 -16.69
C PHE A 439 2.16 4.35 -16.97
N SER A 440 0.89 4.17 -16.60
CA SER A 440 0.02 3.04 -17.00
C SER A 440 -0.07 2.88 -18.53
N GLU A 441 -0.76 1.84 -19.01
CA GLU A 441 -1.28 1.91 -20.38
C GLU A 441 -2.39 2.99 -20.47
N PRO A 442 -2.53 3.68 -21.61
CA PRO A 442 -3.58 4.68 -21.82
C PRO A 442 -4.97 4.04 -21.92
N VAL A 443 -5.93 4.60 -21.19
CA VAL A 443 -7.35 4.20 -21.25
C VAL A 443 -8.12 5.24 -22.05
N VAL A 444 -8.39 4.90 -23.31
CA VAL A 444 -9.05 5.81 -24.25
C VAL A 444 -10.57 5.72 -24.12
N ILE A 445 -11.22 6.82 -23.75
CA ILE A 445 -12.68 6.97 -23.73
C ILE A 445 -13.11 7.71 -25.00
N THR A 446 -13.93 7.08 -25.84
CA THR A 446 -14.46 7.73 -27.05
C THR A 446 -15.67 8.63 -26.73
N PRO A 447 -15.95 9.67 -27.55
CA PRO A 447 -17.18 10.47 -27.41
C PRO A 447 -18.47 9.63 -27.45
N GLU A 448 -18.44 8.45 -28.08
CA GLU A 448 -19.56 7.50 -28.15
C GLU A 448 -19.82 6.77 -26.82
N GLN A 449 -18.80 6.64 -25.96
CA GLN A 449 -18.89 6.11 -24.60
C GLN A 449 -19.25 7.21 -23.60
N LEU A 450 -18.70 8.41 -23.77
CA LEU A 450 -19.03 9.61 -22.99
C LEU A 450 -20.49 10.05 -23.22
N GLY A 451 -21.00 9.88 -24.43
CA GLY A 451 -22.30 10.37 -24.89
C GLY A 451 -23.41 9.33 -24.90
N PHE A 452 -23.98 8.97 -23.75
CA PHE A 452 -25.26 8.23 -23.66
C PHE A 452 -26.48 9.08 -24.09
N ARG A 453 -26.46 9.62 -25.33
CA ARG A 453 -27.66 10.20 -25.95
C ARG A 453 -28.68 9.09 -26.23
N LEU A 454 -29.71 9.04 -25.39
CA LEU A 454 -30.96 8.34 -25.71
C LEU A 454 -31.46 8.83 -27.07
N LYS A 455 -31.77 7.88 -27.97
CA LYS A 455 -32.32 8.22 -29.29
C LYS A 455 -33.83 8.52 -29.19
N PRO A 456 -34.38 9.32 -30.11
CA PRO A 456 -35.83 9.47 -30.26
C PRO A 456 -36.51 8.10 -30.43
N PRO A 457 -37.76 7.94 -29.95
CA PRO A 457 -38.63 6.85 -30.37
C PRO A 457 -38.73 6.79 -31.90
N ARG A 458 -38.80 5.57 -32.46
CA ARG A 458 -38.81 5.37 -33.91
C ARG A 458 -40.22 5.16 -34.42
N GLU A 459 -40.44 5.46 -35.71
CA GLU A 459 -41.71 5.18 -36.41
C GLU A 459 -42.95 5.65 -35.62
N LEU A 460 -42.94 6.90 -35.14
CA LEU A 460 -44.07 7.49 -34.43
C LEU A 460 -45.31 7.55 -35.34
N CYS A 461 -46.27 6.68 -35.06
CA CYS A 461 -47.39 6.35 -35.93
C CYS A 461 -48.74 6.69 -35.31
N VAL A 462 -49.66 7.22 -36.11
CA VAL A 462 -51.07 7.42 -35.74
C VAL A 462 -51.88 6.19 -36.15
N ILE A 463 -52.36 5.42 -35.17
CA ILE A 463 -53.18 4.21 -35.37
C ILE A 463 -54.68 4.47 -35.18
N GLY A 464 -55.09 5.72 -35.07
CA GLY A 464 -56.50 6.11 -35.15
C GLY A 464 -56.72 7.55 -34.72
N SER A 465 -57.54 8.26 -35.48
CA SER A 465 -58.02 9.60 -35.16
C SER A 465 -59.55 9.57 -35.06
N THR A 466 -60.11 10.45 -34.23
CA THR A 466 -61.56 10.69 -34.08
C THR A 466 -61.75 12.19 -33.82
N ALA A 467 -62.99 12.63 -33.63
CA ALA A 467 -63.29 14.02 -33.26
C ALA A 467 -62.66 14.46 -31.92
N THR A 468 -62.39 13.53 -30.98
CA THR A 468 -62.02 13.89 -29.58
C THR A 468 -60.80 13.17 -28.99
N HIS A 469 -60.25 12.17 -29.68
CA HIS A 469 -59.03 11.48 -29.26
C HIS A 469 -58.24 10.89 -30.43
N VAL A 470 -56.91 10.80 -30.24
CA VAL A 470 -55.95 10.21 -31.18
C VAL A 470 -55.16 9.11 -30.47
N ARG A 471 -54.89 8.00 -31.17
CA ARG A 471 -54.05 6.88 -30.70
C ARG A 471 -52.70 6.89 -31.42
N LEU A 472 -51.63 6.79 -30.64
CA LEU A 472 -50.23 6.76 -31.08
C LEU A 472 -49.60 5.39 -30.79
N CYS A 473 -48.67 5.00 -31.66
CA CYS A 473 -47.72 3.92 -31.51
C CYS A 473 -46.30 4.41 -31.83
N TRP A 474 -45.28 3.71 -31.36
CA TRP A 474 -43.89 3.93 -31.76
C TRP A 474 -43.06 2.66 -31.48
N ILE A 475 -41.91 2.55 -32.13
CA ILE A 475 -40.92 1.52 -31.90
C ILE A 475 -39.86 2.05 -30.92
N GLU A 476 -39.32 1.14 -30.10
CA GLU A 476 -38.26 1.47 -29.14
C GLU A 476 -37.00 2.05 -29.84
N PRO A 477 -36.34 3.07 -29.25
CA PRO A 477 -35.08 3.59 -29.75
C PRO A 477 -33.96 2.53 -29.82
N GLU A 478 -33.08 2.68 -30.80
CA GLU A 478 -32.05 1.68 -31.11
C GLU A 478 -30.70 2.03 -30.48
N GLY A 479 -30.33 1.32 -29.41
CA GLY A 479 -29.07 1.51 -28.70
C GLY A 479 -28.90 0.53 -27.54
N ARG A 480 -27.76 0.61 -26.84
CA ARG A 480 -27.48 -0.20 -25.64
C ARG A 480 -28.29 0.26 -24.41
N VAL A 481 -28.65 1.54 -24.34
CA VAL A 481 -29.46 2.11 -23.25
C VAL A 481 -30.95 1.91 -23.57
N LYS A 482 -31.67 1.25 -22.66
CA LYS A 482 -33.13 1.09 -22.71
C LYS A 482 -33.81 2.23 -21.93
N PRO A 483 -34.88 2.86 -22.46
CA PRO A 483 -35.57 3.94 -21.76
C PRO A 483 -36.43 3.42 -20.59
N LYS A 484 -36.50 4.22 -19.52
CA LYS A 484 -37.33 4.01 -18.32
C LYS A 484 -38.81 4.28 -18.63
N SER A 485 -39.10 5.27 -19.46
CA SER A 485 -40.47 5.64 -19.89
C SER A 485 -40.45 6.51 -21.15
N TYR A 486 -41.65 6.88 -21.62
CA TYR A 486 -41.88 7.79 -22.74
C TYR A 486 -42.78 8.94 -22.29
N GLN A 487 -42.48 10.15 -22.78
CA GLN A 487 -43.25 11.37 -22.53
C GLN A 487 -43.91 11.83 -23.83
N ILE A 488 -45.23 12.08 -23.79
CA ILE A 488 -46.06 12.45 -24.93
C ILE A 488 -46.53 13.88 -24.76
N TYR A 489 -46.28 14.69 -25.79
CA TYR A 489 -46.62 16.11 -25.85
C TYR A 489 -47.66 16.37 -26.94
N CYS A 490 -48.56 17.32 -26.69
CA CYS A 490 -49.51 17.86 -27.64
C CYS A 490 -49.30 19.37 -27.72
N ASN A 491 -49.00 19.89 -28.91
CA ASN A 491 -48.59 21.29 -29.14
C ASN A 491 -47.53 21.73 -28.10
N ASP A 492 -46.47 20.91 -28.00
CA ASP A 492 -45.31 21.04 -27.10
C ASP A 492 -45.62 21.04 -25.58
N THR A 493 -46.89 20.89 -25.17
CA THR A 493 -47.32 20.71 -23.77
C THR A 493 -47.33 19.23 -23.40
N LEU A 494 -46.74 18.84 -22.26
CA LEU A 494 -46.74 17.44 -21.79
C LEU A 494 -48.18 17.01 -21.42
N VAL A 495 -48.69 15.97 -22.10
CA VAL A 495 -50.05 15.45 -21.87
C VAL A 495 -50.09 14.06 -21.24
N LYS A 496 -49.02 13.27 -21.35
CA LYS A 496 -48.97 11.93 -20.74
C LYS A 496 -47.54 11.40 -20.60
N THR A 497 -47.30 10.59 -19.56
CA THR A 497 -46.12 9.72 -19.42
C THR A 497 -46.58 8.26 -19.43
N THR A 498 -45.80 7.35 -20.01
CA THR A 498 -46.13 5.91 -20.13
C THR A 498 -44.89 5.04 -20.19
N THR A 499 -44.96 3.77 -19.77
CA THR A 499 -43.92 2.76 -20.01
C THR A 499 -44.19 1.92 -21.27
N LEU A 500 -45.37 2.07 -21.88
CA LEU A 500 -45.81 1.31 -23.06
C LEU A 500 -45.38 1.97 -24.37
N LEU A 501 -45.21 1.18 -25.43
CA LEU A 501 -44.90 1.62 -26.80
C LEU A 501 -46.12 2.23 -27.55
N GLY A 502 -46.95 2.98 -26.82
CA GLY A 502 -48.16 3.60 -27.37
C GLY A 502 -48.95 4.37 -26.32
N ALA A 503 -49.79 5.30 -26.79
CA ALA A 503 -50.62 6.16 -25.94
C ALA A 503 -51.90 6.60 -26.65
N THR A 504 -52.89 7.05 -25.88
CA THR A 504 -54.05 7.79 -26.39
C THR A 504 -54.00 9.20 -25.82
N VAL A 505 -54.12 10.19 -26.69
CA VAL A 505 -54.32 11.61 -26.35
C VAL A 505 -55.81 11.90 -26.45
N ASN A 506 -56.41 12.39 -25.37
CA ASN A 506 -57.85 12.65 -25.23
C ASN A 506 -58.13 14.15 -25.08
N GLY A 507 -59.41 14.55 -25.17
CA GLY A 507 -59.83 15.93 -24.91
C GLY A 507 -59.54 16.89 -26.06
N LEU A 508 -59.39 16.35 -27.27
CA LEU A 508 -59.16 17.12 -28.48
C LEU A 508 -60.48 17.69 -29.02
N SER A 509 -60.40 18.77 -29.79
CA SER A 509 -61.53 19.38 -30.51
C SER A 509 -61.73 18.72 -31.89
N PRO A 510 -62.97 18.64 -32.41
CA PRO A 510 -63.23 18.16 -33.77
C PRO A 510 -62.53 19.01 -34.84
N ALA A 511 -62.27 18.42 -36.02
CA ALA A 511 -61.74 19.11 -37.21
C ALA A 511 -60.55 20.07 -36.93
N THR A 512 -59.66 19.69 -36.01
CA THR A 512 -58.56 20.50 -35.49
C THR A 512 -57.23 19.77 -35.68
N SER A 513 -56.18 20.52 -36.05
CA SER A 513 -54.84 19.97 -36.29
C SER A 513 -53.97 20.10 -35.03
N TYR A 514 -53.23 19.04 -34.69
CA TYR A 514 -52.37 18.95 -33.51
C TYR A 514 -50.98 18.42 -33.87
N LYS A 515 -49.95 19.06 -33.33
CA LYS A 515 -48.56 18.58 -33.34
C LYS A 515 -48.38 17.64 -32.15
N LEU A 516 -48.33 16.34 -32.40
CA LEU A 516 -48.06 15.33 -31.37
C LEU A 516 -46.59 14.93 -31.42
N SER A 517 -45.95 14.80 -30.26
CA SER A 517 -44.55 14.36 -30.21
C SER A 517 -44.26 13.49 -29.01
N VAL A 518 -43.25 12.63 -29.14
CA VAL A 518 -42.86 11.65 -28.12
C VAL A 518 -41.34 11.65 -27.94
N SER A 519 -40.88 11.78 -26.71
CA SER A 519 -39.49 11.53 -26.30
C SER A 519 -39.41 10.29 -25.41
N SER A 520 -38.19 9.79 -25.26
CA SER A 520 -37.83 8.69 -24.36
C SER A 520 -37.03 9.25 -23.18
N LEU A 521 -37.31 8.75 -21.98
CA LEU A 521 -36.73 9.19 -20.72
C LEU A 521 -35.84 8.09 -20.15
N GLY A 522 -34.61 8.41 -19.77
CA GLY A 522 -33.63 7.43 -19.26
C GLY A 522 -33.61 7.27 -17.74
N GLN A 523 -32.47 6.75 -17.24
CA GLN A 523 -32.06 6.96 -15.85
C GLN A 523 -31.53 8.40 -15.70
N GLY A 524 -31.60 8.96 -14.48
CA GLY A 524 -31.25 10.37 -14.24
C GLY A 524 -32.16 11.38 -14.96
N ASP A 525 -33.35 10.94 -15.39
CA ASP A 525 -34.38 11.73 -16.07
C ASP A 525 -33.91 12.54 -17.30
N ALA A 526 -32.87 12.04 -17.99
CA ALA A 526 -32.44 12.57 -19.28
C ALA A 526 -33.50 12.32 -20.38
N GLU A 527 -33.95 13.39 -21.05
CA GLU A 527 -34.89 13.36 -22.17
C GLU A 527 -34.13 13.22 -23.52
N SER A 528 -34.61 12.36 -24.42
CA SER A 528 -34.12 12.30 -25.81
C SER A 528 -34.76 13.37 -26.72
N PRO A 529 -34.18 13.63 -27.92
CA PRO A 529 -34.88 14.39 -28.95
C PRO A 529 -36.28 13.82 -29.23
N ARG A 530 -37.26 14.70 -29.47
CA ARG A 530 -38.65 14.30 -29.70
C ARG A 530 -38.86 13.82 -31.14
N ALA A 531 -39.45 12.63 -31.30
CA ALA A 531 -40.10 12.24 -32.55
C ALA A 531 -41.41 13.03 -32.69
N VAL A 532 -41.73 13.54 -33.88
CA VAL A 532 -42.88 14.43 -34.12
C VAL A 532 -43.77 13.86 -35.22
N THR A 533 -45.08 14.00 -35.06
CA THR A 533 -46.10 13.69 -36.07
C THR A 533 -47.23 14.71 -36.01
N GLU A 534 -47.84 15.03 -37.15
CA GLU A 534 -49.00 15.94 -37.20
C GLU A 534 -50.26 15.14 -37.52
N VAL A 535 -51.34 15.47 -36.83
CA VAL A 535 -52.63 14.78 -36.96
C VAL A 535 -53.77 15.78 -36.98
N ARG A 536 -54.79 15.50 -37.79
CA ARG A 536 -56.07 16.20 -37.76
C ARG A 536 -57.12 15.29 -37.12
N THR A 537 -57.88 15.82 -36.17
CA THR A 537 -59.07 15.14 -35.63
C THR A 537 -60.15 15.04 -36.70
N ALA A 538 -61.01 14.02 -36.59
CA ALA A 538 -62.14 13.87 -37.48
C ALA A 538 -63.19 14.97 -37.27
N ASP A 539 -64.09 15.12 -38.24
CA ASP A 539 -65.30 15.93 -38.11
C ASP A 539 -66.31 15.25 -37.15
N ASP A 540 -67.32 15.98 -36.67
CA ASP A 540 -68.42 15.44 -35.87
C ASP A 540 -69.76 15.33 -36.62
N GLN A 541 -69.88 15.95 -37.80
CA GLN A 541 -71.09 15.94 -38.64
C GLN A 541 -71.58 14.52 -38.98
N ASP A 542 -70.68 13.60 -39.38
CA ASP A 542 -71.01 12.21 -39.76
C ASP A 542 -71.65 11.40 -38.61
N HIS A 543 -71.45 11.86 -37.37
CA HIS A 543 -71.89 11.21 -36.14
C HIS A 543 -73.24 11.74 -35.62
N ALA A 544 -73.74 12.84 -36.17
CA ALA A 544 -75.03 13.46 -35.82
C ALA A 544 -76.22 12.85 -36.60
N PRO A 545 -77.48 12.99 -36.11
CA PRO A 545 -78.67 12.60 -36.87
C PRO A 545 -78.77 13.32 -38.22
N SER A 546 -78.75 12.55 -39.31
CA SER A 546 -78.85 13.10 -40.67
C SER A 546 -80.27 13.60 -40.99
N ALA A 547 -80.42 14.35 -42.08
CA ALA A 547 -81.72 14.67 -42.72
C ALA A 547 -82.82 15.18 -41.78
N LEU A 548 -82.49 16.03 -40.80
CA LEU A 548 -83.49 16.72 -39.98
C LEU A 548 -84.38 17.59 -40.89
N THR A 549 -85.68 17.32 -40.87
CA THR A 549 -86.70 18.03 -41.62
C THR A 549 -87.82 18.48 -40.70
N VAL A 550 -88.30 19.71 -40.91
CA VAL A 550 -89.43 20.28 -40.19
C VAL A 550 -90.45 20.75 -41.22
N VAL A 551 -91.68 20.24 -41.13
CA VAL A 551 -92.79 20.50 -42.04
C VAL A 551 -93.93 21.13 -41.24
N VAL A 552 -94.53 22.20 -41.77
CA VAL A 552 -95.64 22.90 -41.13
C VAL A 552 -96.94 22.18 -41.48
N LEU A 553 -97.62 21.61 -40.48
CA LEU A 553 -98.93 20.96 -40.68
C LEU A 553 -100.09 21.96 -40.53
N GLY A 554 -99.91 23.02 -39.75
CA GLY A 554 -100.91 24.08 -39.61
C GLY A 554 -100.51 25.20 -38.65
N ARG A 555 -101.49 25.97 -38.19
CA ARG A 555 -101.27 27.09 -37.25
C ARG A 555 -100.78 26.65 -35.86
N HIS A 556 -101.03 25.41 -35.44
CA HIS A 556 -100.64 24.90 -34.11
C HIS A 556 -99.79 23.62 -34.13
N GLU A 557 -99.35 23.13 -35.30
CA GLU A 557 -98.70 21.82 -35.43
C GLU A 557 -97.54 21.80 -36.45
N LEU A 558 -96.44 21.14 -36.07
CA LEU A 558 -95.25 20.85 -36.89
C LEU A 558 -94.95 19.34 -36.89
N GLN A 559 -94.63 18.79 -38.05
CA GLN A 559 -94.06 17.44 -38.17
C GLN A 559 -92.54 17.56 -38.28
N ILE A 560 -91.83 16.86 -37.40
CA ILE A 560 -90.36 16.88 -37.31
C ILE A 560 -89.87 15.45 -37.55
N ASN A 561 -89.00 15.23 -38.54
CA ASN A 561 -88.46 13.89 -38.87
C ASN A 561 -86.94 13.95 -39.03
N TRP A 562 -86.23 12.87 -38.70
CA TRP A 562 -84.76 12.78 -38.81
C TRP A 562 -84.28 11.39 -39.22
N GLY A 563 -83.13 11.35 -39.89
CA GLY A 563 -82.42 10.13 -40.25
C GLY A 563 -81.61 9.54 -39.09
N VAL A 564 -81.01 8.38 -39.35
CA VAL A 564 -79.94 7.84 -38.50
C VAL A 564 -78.63 8.62 -38.74
N PRO A 565 -77.67 8.63 -37.80
CA PRO A 565 -76.31 9.05 -38.11
C PRO A 565 -75.69 8.19 -39.22
N VAL A 566 -74.86 8.80 -40.06
CA VAL A 566 -74.18 8.11 -41.17
C VAL A 566 -73.15 7.12 -40.62
N ALA A 567 -72.41 7.53 -39.58
CA ALA A 567 -71.51 6.69 -38.81
C ALA A 567 -71.76 6.91 -37.30
N PRO A 568 -72.64 6.14 -36.63
CA PRO A 568 -72.89 6.32 -35.21
C PRO A 568 -71.65 6.00 -34.35
N LEU A 569 -71.34 6.85 -33.37
CA LEU A 569 -70.23 6.66 -32.43
C LEU A 569 -70.47 5.50 -31.45
N GLY A 570 -70.35 4.26 -31.93
CA GLY A 570 -70.69 3.06 -31.16
C GLY A 570 -72.19 2.76 -31.16
N ARG A 571 -72.68 2.07 -30.11
CA ARG A 571 -74.08 1.65 -30.05
C ARG A 571 -74.98 2.86 -29.78
N LEU A 572 -75.88 3.16 -30.71
CA LEU A 572 -76.96 4.14 -30.51
C LEU A 572 -77.95 3.62 -29.46
N PHE A 573 -78.37 4.49 -28.53
CA PHE A 573 -79.38 4.17 -27.52
C PHE A 573 -80.72 4.84 -27.80
N LYS A 574 -80.72 6.15 -28.07
CA LYS A 574 -81.93 6.96 -28.31
C LYS A 574 -81.57 8.32 -28.92
N TYR A 575 -82.59 8.99 -29.44
CA TYR A 575 -82.56 10.39 -29.85
C TYR A 575 -83.14 11.29 -28.76
N GLU A 576 -82.74 12.56 -28.80
CA GLU A 576 -83.29 13.64 -27.99
C GLU A 576 -83.56 14.83 -28.92
N LEU A 577 -84.84 15.17 -29.13
CA LEU A 577 -85.26 16.30 -29.95
C LEU A 577 -85.47 17.52 -29.03
N ASN A 578 -84.72 18.58 -29.31
CA ASN A 578 -84.80 19.86 -28.64
C ASN A 578 -85.45 20.90 -29.58
N MET A 579 -86.44 21.64 -29.07
CA MET A 579 -87.18 22.67 -29.78
C MET A 579 -87.16 23.96 -28.95
N ASN A 580 -86.62 25.05 -29.50
CA ASN A 580 -86.42 26.34 -28.83
C ASN A 580 -85.68 26.26 -27.46
N GLY A 581 -84.76 25.30 -27.30
CA GLY A 581 -84.00 25.09 -26.07
C GLY A 581 -84.56 24.00 -25.15
N CYS A 582 -85.84 23.65 -25.30
CA CYS A 582 -86.51 22.63 -24.49
C CYS A 582 -86.49 21.25 -25.16
N VAL A 583 -86.17 20.19 -24.41
CA VAL A 583 -86.35 18.81 -24.89
C VAL A 583 -87.84 18.48 -24.96
N VAL A 584 -88.35 18.17 -26.16
CA VAL A 584 -89.77 17.86 -26.40
C VAL A 584 -90.03 16.39 -26.73
N TYR A 585 -89.00 15.64 -27.11
CA TYR A 585 -89.07 14.20 -27.31
C TYR A 585 -87.74 13.53 -26.95
N MET A 586 -87.81 12.33 -26.37
CA MET A 586 -86.64 11.52 -26.03
C MET A 586 -86.99 10.03 -26.17
N GLY A 587 -86.41 9.34 -27.16
CA GLY A 587 -86.83 7.98 -27.53
C GLY A 587 -86.14 7.45 -28.79
N THR A 588 -86.55 6.29 -29.29
CA THR A 588 -85.90 5.59 -30.42
C THR A 588 -86.55 5.87 -31.78
N GLU A 589 -87.68 6.57 -31.82
CA GLU A 589 -88.36 6.91 -33.07
C GLU A 589 -87.62 8.02 -33.83
N ARG A 590 -88.03 8.23 -35.08
CA ARG A 590 -87.40 9.13 -36.06
C ARG A 590 -88.32 10.23 -36.57
N ALA A 591 -89.45 10.40 -35.90
CA ALA A 591 -90.51 11.32 -36.25
C ALA A 591 -91.23 11.77 -34.97
N TYR A 592 -91.65 13.03 -34.91
CA TYR A 592 -92.41 13.61 -33.80
C TYR A 592 -93.34 14.70 -34.31
N THR A 593 -94.61 14.64 -33.92
CA THR A 593 -95.60 15.69 -34.23
C THR A 593 -95.71 16.64 -33.03
N ALA A 594 -95.05 17.79 -33.12
CA ALA A 594 -95.18 18.85 -32.12
C ALA A 594 -96.54 19.55 -32.30
N ARG A 595 -97.37 19.55 -31.25
CA ARG A 595 -98.74 20.11 -31.25
C ARG A 595 -98.90 21.20 -30.19
N ARG A 596 -100.02 21.94 -30.25
CA ARG A 596 -100.36 23.08 -29.34
C ARG A 596 -99.35 24.23 -29.43
N LEU A 597 -98.70 24.38 -30.57
CA LEU A 597 -97.74 25.46 -30.83
C LEU A 597 -98.47 26.78 -31.10
N SER A 598 -97.84 27.91 -30.81
CA SER A 598 -98.39 29.23 -31.12
C SER A 598 -98.41 29.47 -32.63
N ALA A 599 -99.47 30.11 -33.14
CA ALA A 599 -99.55 30.55 -34.54
C ALA A 599 -98.50 31.62 -34.86
N ASN A 600 -98.11 31.72 -36.15
CA ASN A 600 -97.14 32.70 -36.65
C ASN A 600 -95.84 32.81 -35.80
N THR A 601 -95.37 31.70 -35.23
CA THR A 601 -94.23 31.63 -34.30
C THR A 601 -93.12 30.75 -34.85
N ALA A 602 -91.86 31.15 -34.65
CA ALA A 602 -90.69 30.40 -35.12
C ALA A 602 -90.25 29.35 -34.09
N TYR A 603 -89.99 28.13 -34.58
CA TYR A 603 -89.50 27.00 -33.81
C TYR A 603 -88.24 26.45 -34.47
N THR A 604 -87.13 26.50 -33.73
CA THR A 604 -85.83 25.96 -34.08
C THR A 604 -85.68 24.58 -33.45
N CYS A 605 -85.53 23.56 -34.28
CA CYS A 605 -85.39 22.17 -33.87
C CYS A 605 -83.95 21.69 -34.06
N THR A 606 -83.45 20.88 -33.12
CA THR A 606 -82.20 20.10 -33.24
C THR A 606 -82.43 18.71 -32.68
N VAL A 607 -81.77 17.69 -33.23
CA VAL A 607 -81.84 16.32 -32.71
C VAL A 607 -80.46 15.85 -32.31
N THR A 608 -80.34 15.30 -31.09
CA THR A 608 -79.10 14.71 -30.59
C THR A 608 -79.19 13.18 -30.62
N ALA A 609 -78.23 12.52 -31.26
CA ALA A 609 -78.01 11.09 -31.09
C ALA A 609 -77.25 10.84 -29.78
N ILE A 610 -77.75 9.92 -28.94
CA ILE A 610 -77.08 9.49 -27.71
C ILE A 610 -76.55 8.07 -27.92
N THR A 611 -75.23 7.89 -27.82
CA THR A 611 -74.54 6.62 -28.09
C THR A 611 -73.67 6.15 -26.92
N SER A 612 -73.15 4.94 -27.01
CA SER A 612 -72.18 4.36 -26.06
C SER A 612 -70.79 5.02 -26.07
N ARG A 613 -70.55 6.05 -26.89
CA ARG A 613 -69.26 6.78 -26.94
C ARG A 613 -69.41 8.30 -27.03
N GLY A 614 -70.62 8.87 -26.93
CA GLY A 614 -70.83 10.31 -26.94
C GLY A 614 -72.27 10.76 -27.19
N ARG A 615 -72.41 12.07 -27.44
CA ARG A 615 -73.64 12.72 -27.89
C ARG A 615 -73.28 13.59 -29.10
N CYS A 616 -74.07 13.55 -30.17
CA CYS A 616 -73.83 14.32 -31.40
C CYS A 616 -75.12 14.98 -31.87
N GLN A 617 -75.09 16.29 -32.12
CA GLN A 617 -76.28 17.11 -32.39
C GLN A 617 -76.35 17.50 -33.87
N SER A 618 -77.53 17.39 -34.48
CA SER A 618 -77.77 17.83 -35.86
C SER A 618 -77.64 19.36 -35.99
N SER A 619 -77.39 19.82 -37.21
CA SER A 619 -77.60 21.24 -37.56
C SER A 619 -79.03 21.69 -37.19
N PRO A 620 -79.21 22.95 -36.74
CA PRO A 620 -80.52 23.47 -36.37
C PRO A 620 -81.40 23.77 -37.59
N VAL A 621 -82.66 23.39 -37.51
CA VAL A 621 -83.67 23.66 -38.56
C VAL A 621 -84.80 24.49 -37.97
N THR A 622 -84.96 25.71 -38.49
CA THR A 622 -86.00 26.65 -38.04
C THR A 622 -87.16 26.71 -39.04
N LYS A 623 -88.40 26.60 -38.55
CA LYS A 623 -89.63 26.82 -39.33
C LYS A 623 -90.62 27.67 -38.54
N LYS A 624 -91.53 28.32 -39.26
CA LYS A 624 -92.59 29.16 -38.69
C LYS A 624 -93.94 28.48 -38.85
N THR A 625 -94.74 28.41 -37.78
CA THR A 625 -96.13 27.94 -37.85
C THR A 625 -96.97 28.86 -38.74
N ALA A 626 -98.07 28.34 -39.30
CA ALA A 626 -98.96 29.13 -40.15
C ALA A 626 -99.58 30.30 -39.36
N ARG A 627 -100.00 31.35 -40.09
CA ARG A 627 -100.76 32.48 -39.51
C ARG A 627 -102.18 32.04 -39.15
N ASP A 628 -102.82 32.85 -38.32
CA ASP A 628 -104.21 32.63 -37.90
C ASP A 628 -105.14 33.63 -38.59
N GLU A 629 -105.49 33.34 -39.85
CA GLU A 629 -106.36 34.17 -40.69
C GLU A 629 -107.46 33.28 -41.29
N TYR A 630 -108.72 33.60 -41.00
CA TYR A 630 -109.90 32.99 -41.64
C TYR A 630 -110.44 33.96 -42.69
N LEU A 631 -110.58 33.50 -43.94
CA LEU A 631 -111.42 34.15 -44.95
C LEU A 631 -112.65 33.26 -45.24
N HIS A 632 -113.79 33.90 -45.46
CA HIS A 632 -115.06 33.28 -45.81
C HIS A 632 -115.81 34.16 -46.79
N SER A 633 -116.59 33.52 -47.68
CA SER A 633 -117.35 34.12 -48.78
C SER A 633 -116.51 34.77 -49.90
N SER A 634 -116.91 34.74 -51.18
CA SER A 634 -118.14 34.18 -51.79
C SER A 634 -117.83 33.35 -53.05
N ARG A 635 -118.80 32.53 -53.47
CA ARG A 635 -118.81 31.86 -54.79
C ARG A 635 -119.21 32.83 -55.92
N TYR A 636 -119.38 32.24 -57.11
CA TYR A 636 -119.83 32.77 -58.42
C TYR A 636 -118.65 33.15 -59.33
N MET A 637 -118.57 32.77 -60.60
CA MET A 637 -119.19 31.78 -61.52
C MET A 637 -118.67 32.19 -62.93
N LEU A 638 -119.02 31.46 -63.98
CA LEU A 638 -118.79 31.84 -65.39
C LEU A 638 -117.33 31.82 -65.89
N SER A 639 -116.97 30.65 -66.42
CA SER A 639 -116.10 30.45 -67.60
C SER A 639 -116.91 30.77 -68.89
N PRO A 640 -116.48 30.43 -70.14
CA PRO A 640 -115.21 29.88 -70.65
C PRO A 640 -114.70 30.64 -71.92
N ILE A 641 -114.08 29.90 -72.87
CA ILE A 641 -114.03 30.11 -74.35
C ILE A 641 -112.78 30.78 -74.98
N HIS A 642 -112.00 29.91 -75.65
CA HIS A 642 -111.30 30.03 -76.96
C HIS A 642 -110.35 31.22 -77.25
N GLN A 643 -109.30 31.08 -78.09
CA GLN A 643 -108.79 29.98 -78.94
C GLN A 643 -107.24 29.88 -78.72
N THR A 644 -106.41 29.07 -79.39
CA THR A 644 -106.55 28.26 -80.62
C THR A 644 -106.08 26.80 -80.39
N ALA A 645 -105.53 26.11 -81.40
CA ALA A 645 -105.15 24.70 -81.32
C ALA A 645 -103.97 24.35 -82.25
N SER A 646 -103.15 23.35 -81.88
CA SER A 646 -102.76 22.25 -82.79
C SER A 646 -102.02 21.08 -82.08
N LYS A 647 -102.55 19.87 -82.28
CA LYS A 647 -101.92 18.54 -82.41
C LYS A 647 -100.56 18.22 -81.72
N ARG A 648 -100.68 17.42 -80.64
CA ARG A 648 -100.20 16.00 -80.50
C ARG A 648 -98.70 15.65 -80.71
N SER A 649 -98.24 14.70 -79.88
CA SER A 649 -97.05 13.82 -79.98
C SER A 649 -95.82 14.19 -79.13
N THR A 650 -95.62 13.37 -78.09
CA THR A 650 -94.37 12.79 -77.59
C THR A 650 -93.17 12.66 -78.57
N PRO A 651 -91.92 12.45 -78.08
CA PRO A 651 -91.37 12.72 -76.74
C PRO A 651 -89.91 13.25 -76.72
N SER A 652 -89.37 13.46 -75.51
CA SER A 652 -87.94 13.35 -75.14
C SER A 652 -86.95 14.41 -75.67
N SER A 653 -85.70 14.28 -75.19
CA SER A 653 -84.47 14.94 -75.66
C SER A 653 -84.30 16.44 -75.28
N ILE A 654 -83.31 16.85 -74.47
CA ILE A 654 -81.81 16.78 -74.57
C ILE A 654 -81.25 18.08 -75.20
N GLN A 655 -80.81 19.03 -74.35
CA GLN A 655 -79.39 19.40 -74.10
C GLN A 655 -78.84 20.44 -75.10
N VAL A 656 -77.52 20.65 -75.08
CA VAL A 656 -76.63 21.28 -76.08
C VAL A 656 -76.84 22.79 -76.29
N MET A 657 -75.83 23.62 -76.54
CA MET A 657 -74.39 23.44 -76.88
C MET A 657 -73.49 24.21 -75.88
N SER A 658 -72.16 24.10 -75.82
CA SER A 658 -71.08 23.55 -76.70
C SER A 658 -69.79 23.47 -75.85
N GLU A 659 -68.64 22.86 -76.19
CA GLU A 659 -68.11 21.82 -77.12
C GLU A 659 -66.67 21.51 -76.55
N VAL A 660 -65.97 20.38 -76.65
CA VAL A 660 -66.16 18.96 -77.10
C VAL A 660 -64.75 18.27 -76.97
N LYS A 661 -64.24 17.14 -77.54
CA LYS A 661 -64.64 16.02 -78.44
C LYS A 661 -63.85 14.76 -77.99
N LYS A 662 -64.55 13.62 -77.83
CA LYS A 662 -64.06 12.23 -78.06
C LYS A 662 -62.95 11.65 -77.12
N ASN A 663 -62.90 10.34 -76.81
CA ASN A 663 -63.91 9.26 -76.91
C ASN A 663 -63.49 8.00 -76.09
N ASP A 664 -64.46 7.08 -75.90
CA ASP A 664 -64.36 5.60 -75.88
C ASP A 664 -63.63 4.80 -74.76
N THR A 665 -64.48 4.03 -74.04
CA THR A 665 -64.43 2.57 -73.75
C THR A 665 -63.55 1.92 -72.66
N ASN A 666 -64.25 1.06 -71.89
CA ASN A 666 -63.91 -0.30 -71.41
C ASN A 666 -62.78 -0.57 -70.40
N SER A 667 -63.19 -1.17 -69.27
CA SER A 667 -62.43 -2.17 -68.49
C SER A 667 -62.26 -3.50 -69.27
N PRO A 668 -61.48 -4.51 -68.82
CA PRO A 668 -60.73 -4.65 -67.56
C PRO A 668 -59.31 -5.29 -67.68
N ALA A 669 -58.73 -5.66 -66.53
CA ALA A 669 -57.96 -6.91 -66.27
C ALA A 669 -56.41 -6.99 -66.37
N THR A 670 -55.88 -7.80 -65.42
CA THR A 670 -54.73 -8.74 -65.49
C THR A 670 -53.25 -8.28 -65.60
N LEU A 671 -52.58 -8.37 -64.44
CA LEU A 671 -51.39 -9.22 -64.13
C LEU A 671 -50.00 -9.02 -64.80
N LYS A 672 -48.99 -9.00 -63.90
CA LYS A 672 -47.67 -9.67 -63.97
C LYS A 672 -46.52 -9.11 -64.86
N SER A 673 -45.68 -8.33 -64.18
CA SER A 673 -44.28 -8.70 -63.80
C SER A 673 -43.09 -8.61 -64.78
N LYS A 674 -41.93 -8.32 -64.17
CA LYS A 674 -40.52 -8.57 -64.59
C LYS A 674 -39.85 -7.63 -65.62
N VAL A 675 -39.11 -6.67 -65.05
CA VAL A 675 -37.63 -6.54 -65.12
C VAL A 675 -36.94 -6.10 -66.43
N HIS A 676 -36.08 -5.08 -66.28
CA HIS A 676 -34.98 -4.66 -67.18
C HIS A 676 -35.39 -3.93 -68.50
N PRO A 677 -34.47 -3.20 -69.17
CA PRO A 677 -34.36 -1.75 -68.95
C PRO A 677 -34.34 -0.97 -70.30
N THR A 678 -33.96 0.32 -70.30
CA THR A 678 -32.90 0.93 -71.17
C THR A 678 -32.96 2.47 -71.16
N MET A 679 -31.84 3.13 -71.49
CA MET A 679 -31.62 4.57 -71.57
C MET A 679 -32.31 5.27 -72.76
N VAL A 680 -32.48 6.60 -72.68
CA VAL A 680 -32.39 7.52 -73.84
C VAL A 680 -31.63 8.81 -73.46
N GLN A 681 -30.40 8.96 -73.98
CA GLN A 681 -29.78 10.12 -74.70
C GLN A 681 -30.04 11.58 -74.21
N HIS A 682 -29.12 12.55 -74.36
CA HIS A 682 -28.36 12.90 -75.59
C HIS A 682 -27.05 13.72 -75.34
N ARG A 683 -26.01 13.40 -76.14
CA ARG A 683 -24.94 14.26 -76.77
C ARG A 683 -24.14 15.29 -75.93
N ALA A 684 -22.94 15.72 -76.32
CA ALA A 684 -21.78 15.23 -77.10
C ALA A 684 -20.69 16.35 -77.02
N ILE A 685 -19.38 16.17 -77.21
CA ILE A 685 -18.62 15.94 -78.47
C ILE A 685 -17.11 15.79 -78.09
N ASP A 686 -16.39 14.83 -78.70
CA ASP A 686 -14.95 14.77 -79.11
C ASP A 686 -13.76 15.25 -78.20
N LEU A 687 -12.50 14.77 -78.30
CA LEU A 687 -11.86 13.63 -79.02
C LEU A 687 -10.42 13.37 -78.48
N ARG A 688 -9.99 12.09 -78.31
CA ARG A 688 -8.58 11.57 -78.41
C ARG A 688 -7.53 12.13 -77.38
N LYS A 689 -6.32 11.57 -77.14
CA LYS A 689 -5.67 10.21 -77.09
C LYS A 689 -4.25 10.41 -76.44
N ASP A 690 -3.41 9.45 -76.01
CA ASP A 690 -3.41 7.97 -75.94
C ASP A 690 -2.39 7.43 -74.89
N ARG A 691 -2.40 6.10 -74.62
CA ARG A 691 -1.25 5.19 -74.34
C ARG A 691 -0.13 5.49 -73.31
N GLN A 692 -0.08 4.59 -72.30
CA GLN A 692 1.02 3.63 -71.96
C GLN A 692 2.46 4.03 -71.49
N ARG A 693 2.90 3.23 -70.50
CA ARG A 693 4.26 2.64 -70.26
C ARG A 693 5.42 3.47 -69.67
N GLN A 694 5.84 3.00 -68.48
CA GLN A 694 7.20 2.62 -68.03
C GLN A 694 8.46 3.49 -68.31
N SER A 695 9.27 3.55 -67.23
CA SER A 695 10.75 3.46 -67.15
C SER A 695 11.67 4.68 -67.38
N SER A 696 12.38 5.02 -66.28
CA SER A 696 13.86 5.19 -66.15
C SER A 696 14.62 6.44 -66.66
N VAL A 697 15.34 7.06 -65.69
CA VAL A 697 16.79 7.42 -65.70
C VAL A 697 17.27 8.77 -66.30
N GLN A 698 17.77 9.65 -65.39
CA GLN A 698 18.91 10.62 -65.53
C GLN A 698 18.78 11.76 -66.58
N ILE A 699 19.54 12.88 -66.60
CA ILE A 699 20.61 13.52 -65.78
C ILE A 699 20.54 15.08 -66.08
N HIS A 700 20.90 16.05 -65.22
CA HIS A 700 22.26 16.55 -64.94
C HIS A 700 22.32 17.64 -63.83
N SER A 701 23.52 17.83 -63.27
CA SER A 701 24.07 18.85 -62.34
C SER A 701 24.30 20.26 -62.98
N PRO A 702 25.02 21.27 -62.40
CA PRO A 702 25.88 21.36 -61.18
C PRO A 702 25.51 22.52 -60.21
N LYS A 703 26.22 22.94 -59.14
CA LYS A 703 27.59 22.77 -58.55
C LYS A 703 27.46 22.50 -57.02
N GLU A 704 28.34 21.82 -56.27
CA GLU A 704 29.79 22.03 -56.01
C GLU A 704 30.12 23.38 -55.30
N ILE A 705 31.00 23.46 -54.28
CA ILE A 705 32.06 22.53 -53.82
C ILE A 705 32.44 22.70 -52.32
N GLN A 706 32.84 21.60 -51.65
CA GLN A 706 33.86 21.39 -50.56
C GLN A 706 34.05 22.41 -49.38
N SER A 707 34.20 22.01 -48.10
CA SER A 707 35.31 21.27 -47.39
C SER A 707 36.60 22.10 -47.18
N SER A 708 37.47 21.87 -46.18
CA SER A 708 37.64 20.79 -45.19
C SER A 708 38.33 21.26 -43.88
N SER A 709 38.60 20.30 -42.97
CA SER A 709 39.36 20.42 -41.70
C SER A 709 40.83 20.81 -41.85
N TYR A 710 41.48 21.30 -40.77
CA TYR A 710 42.79 20.77 -40.31
C TYR A 710 43.10 21.10 -38.83
N THR A 711 44.29 20.73 -38.34
CA THR A 711 44.63 20.55 -36.91
C THR A 711 45.77 21.46 -36.43
N SER A 712 45.91 21.59 -35.09
CA SER A 712 47.16 21.39 -34.31
C SER A 712 47.60 22.47 -33.28
N LYS A 713 47.91 21.97 -32.07
CA LYS A 713 48.94 22.29 -31.05
C LYS A 713 49.49 23.73 -30.80
N SER A 714 49.74 23.96 -29.49
CA SER A 714 50.80 24.82 -28.88
C SER A 714 50.51 26.33 -28.81
N ASP A 715 51.05 27.13 -27.86
CA ASP A 715 52.02 26.85 -26.77
C ASP A 715 51.92 27.85 -25.58
N ARG A 716 52.66 27.57 -24.49
CA ARG A 716 53.30 28.49 -23.50
C ARG A 716 52.60 29.13 -22.28
N GLN A 717 53.31 28.89 -21.15
CA GLN A 717 53.68 29.79 -20.02
C GLN A 717 52.75 29.96 -18.80
N GLY A 718 53.36 29.87 -17.60
CA GLY A 718 52.76 29.97 -16.25
C GLY A 718 53.30 31.18 -15.46
N PRO A 719 53.75 31.09 -14.18
CA PRO A 719 54.24 29.91 -13.45
C PRO A 719 53.64 29.73 -12.01
N ALA A 720 54.28 28.89 -11.18
CA ALA A 720 53.81 28.38 -9.88
C ALA A 720 54.35 29.11 -8.62
N VAL A 721 53.82 28.76 -7.44
CA VAL A 721 54.48 28.83 -6.11
C VAL A 721 54.11 27.58 -5.29
N VAL A 722 55.06 26.98 -4.56
CA VAL A 722 54.87 25.79 -3.70
C VAL A 722 55.83 25.84 -2.49
N PHE A 723 55.28 25.67 -1.27
CA PHE A 723 55.91 25.38 0.06
C PHE A 723 57.20 26.11 0.52
N PRO A 724 57.42 26.13 1.86
CA PRO A 724 58.68 25.56 2.38
C PRO A 724 58.48 24.63 3.61
N VAL A 725 59.59 24.03 4.07
CA VAL A 725 59.68 23.05 5.18
C VAL A 725 60.88 23.38 6.08
N SER A 726 60.77 23.09 7.38
CA SER A 726 61.90 22.96 8.34
C SER A 726 61.44 22.07 9.52
N SER A 727 62.10 21.02 10.01
CA SER A 727 63.51 20.57 10.05
C SER A 727 64.34 21.12 11.23
N THR A 728 64.52 20.29 12.27
CA THR A 728 65.69 20.27 13.17
C THR A 728 65.77 18.92 13.89
N ASP A 729 66.99 18.44 14.11
CA ASP A 729 67.34 17.19 14.80
C ASP A 729 68.71 17.39 15.51
N HIS A 730 69.06 16.51 16.47
CA HIS A 730 70.42 16.16 16.97
C HIS A 730 70.78 16.24 18.48
N LEU A 731 71.28 15.09 18.98
CA LEU A 731 72.37 14.87 19.97
C LEU A 731 72.09 15.28 21.46
N THR A 732 72.75 14.74 22.50
CA THR A 732 73.98 13.91 22.61
C THR A 732 73.95 12.99 23.86
N VAL A 733 74.86 12.01 23.97
CA VAL A 733 75.17 11.22 25.19
C VAL A 733 76.69 11.21 25.46
N PRO A 734 77.13 11.25 26.73
CA PRO A 734 78.38 10.59 27.13
C PRO A 734 78.32 9.78 28.45
N ASN A 735 79.31 8.92 28.68
CA ASN A 735 79.39 7.94 29.79
C ASN A 735 80.15 8.47 31.04
N GLY A 736 80.04 7.72 32.15
CA GLY A 736 80.92 7.78 33.34
C GLY A 736 80.83 6.48 34.16
N GLU A 737 81.90 6.07 34.85
CA GLU A 737 82.10 4.67 35.30
C GLU A 737 82.35 4.49 36.83
N HIS A 738 82.18 3.24 37.28
CA HIS A 738 82.73 2.60 38.51
C HIS A 738 82.33 3.13 39.93
N SER A 739 81.66 2.28 40.72
CA SER A 739 82.34 1.39 41.70
C SER A 739 81.34 0.43 42.40
N GLU A 740 81.85 -0.52 43.20
CA GLU A 740 81.08 -1.60 43.87
C GLU A 740 80.52 -1.19 45.25
N TYR A 741 79.40 -1.81 45.68
CA TYR A 741 79.41 -2.79 46.79
C TYR A 741 78.08 -3.55 46.92
N ILE A 742 78.09 -4.70 47.62
CA ILE A 742 77.00 -5.67 47.70
C ILE A 742 76.12 -5.49 48.95
N PHE A 743 74.78 -5.49 48.80
CA PHE A 743 73.90 -6.34 49.64
C PHE A 743 72.53 -6.60 48.97
N ARG A 744 71.89 -7.73 49.32
CA ARG A 744 70.58 -8.15 48.79
C ARG A 744 69.41 -7.64 49.64
N MET A 745 68.44 -6.99 48.99
CA MET A 745 67.01 -7.29 49.15
C MET A 745 66.33 -7.13 47.79
N GLN A 746 65.64 -8.17 47.32
CA GLN A 746 64.81 -8.08 46.10
C GLN A 746 63.38 -7.74 46.51
N THR A 747 63.02 -6.46 46.40
CA THR A 747 61.62 -6.06 46.25
C THR A 747 61.13 -6.57 44.89
N LEU A 748 60.19 -7.52 44.87
CA LEU A 748 59.58 -8.04 43.66
C LEU A 748 58.55 -7.05 43.09
N SER A 749 59.04 -5.94 42.56
CA SER A 749 58.26 -4.87 41.92
C SER A 749 58.33 -4.98 40.39
N SER A 750 57.87 -6.11 39.84
CA SER A 750 57.72 -6.33 38.40
C SER A 750 56.74 -7.47 38.12
N ILE A 751 55.44 -7.16 38.07
CA ILE A 751 54.43 -8.07 37.51
C ILE A 751 54.40 -7.82 35.98
N PRO A 752 54.49 -8.86 35.12
CA PRO A 752 54.43 -8.67 33.67
C PRO A 752 53.07 -8.17 33.17
N GLU A 753 53.07 -7.52 32.01
CA GLU A 753 51.88 -6.92 31.36
C GLU A 753 50.84 -7.95 30.87
N ASP A 754 51.16 -9.25 30.94
CA ASP A 754 50.31 -10.39 30.54
C ASP A 754 49.01 -10.56 31.36
N LEU A 755 48.83 -9.84 32.48
CA LEU A 755 47.58 -9.87 33.25
C LEU A 755 46.34 -9.43 32.43
N THR A 756 46.55 -8.74 31.31
CA THR A 756 45.49 -8.35 30.36
C THR A 756 44.72 -9.54 29.78
N HIS A 757 45.32 -10.73 29.71
CA HIS A 757 44.68 -11.93 29.14
C HIS A 757 43.54 -12.53 29.98
N PHE A 758 43.29 -12.06 31.20
CA PHE A 758 42.31 -12.68 32.11
C PHE A 758 40.84 -12.28 31.90
N ARG A 759 40.56 -11.33 31.01
CA ARG A 759 39.26 -10.65 30.96
C ARG A 759 38.42 -10.99 29.74
N ALA A 760 37.19 -11.43 30.01
CA ALA A 760 36.21 -11.81 29.01
C ALA A 760 35.65 -10.58 28.26
N LYS A 761 36.25 -10.28 27.11
CA LYS A 761 35.57 -9.49 26.06
C LYS A 761 34.20 -10.10 25.76
N ILE A 762 33.27 -9.27 25.30
CA ILE A 762 31.99 -9.76 24.80
C ILE A 762 32.27 -10.46 23.47
N SER A 763 32.22 -11.79 23.46
CA SER A 763 32.53 -12.56 22.25
C SER A 763 31.44 -12.35 21.18
N PRO A 764 31.78 -12.43 19.88
CA PRO A 764 30.80 -12.37 18.79
C PRO A 764 29.65 -13.38 18.96
N ALA A 765 29.94 -14.55 19.54
CA ALA A 765 28.94 -15.55 19.91
C ALA A 765 27.87 -15.03 20.90
N ARG A 766 28.17 -14.08 21.79
CA ARG A 766 27.17 -13.45 22.67
C ARG A 766 26.28 -12.46 21.92
N LEU A 767 26.82 -11.70 20.97
CA LEU A 767 26.01 -10.86 20.06
C LEU A 767 25.01 -11.73 19.27
N MET A 768 25.47 -12.86 18.72
CA MET A 768 24.64 -13.80 17.94
C MET A 768 23.62 -14.59 18.79
N GLN A 769 23.95 -14.91 20.05
CA GLN A 769 22.97 -15.51 20.97
C GLN A 769 21.81 -14.55 21.30
N TRP A 770 22.07 -13.23 21.35
CA TRP A 770 21.04 -12.25 21.65
C TRP A 770 20.00 -12.11 20.53
N SER A 771 20.40 -12.17 19.26
CA SER A 771 19.44 -12.22 18.14
C SER A 771 18.64 -13.53 18.12
N SER A 772 19.31 -14.65 18.40
CA SER A 772 18.73 -16.00 18.40
C SER A 772 17.64 -16.23 19.47
N ASN A 773 17.73 -15.53 20.60
CA ASN A 773 16.87 -15.76 21.77
C ASN A 773 15.45 -15.16 21.67
N ARG A 774 15.07 -14.47 20.59
CA ARG A 774 13.67 -14.03 20.34
C ARG A 774 12.72 -15.17 19.90
N LYS A 775 12.92 -16.40 20.39
CA LYS A 775 11.93 -17.49 20.28
C LYS A 775 11.01 -17.49 21.49
N VAL A 776 9.77 -17.07 21.26
CA VAL A 776 8.68 -16.97 22.25
C VAL A 776 8.50 -18.30 23.02
N PRO A 777 8.61 -18.29 24.36
CA PRO A 777 8.13 -19.40 25.19
C PRO A 777 6.61 -19.52 25.03
N VAL A 778 6.12 -20.74 24.79
CA VAL A 778 4.67 -20.99 24.71
C VAL A 778 4.10 -21.05 26.12
N ASP A 779 3.59 -19.92 26.60
CA ASP A 779 2.56 -19.92 27.64
C ASP A 779 1.51 -18.83 27.39
N ARG A 780 0.31 -18.98 27.98
CA ARG A 780 -0.89 -18.21 27.58
C ARG A 780 -1.25 -17.05 28.52
N GLU A 781 -1.82 -16.01 27.91
CA GLU A 781 -2.60 -14.93 28.53
C GLU A 781 -1.86 -13.89 29.41
N LYS A 782 -1.28 -12.88 28.76
CA LYS A 782 -1.48 -11.41 28.96
C LYS A 782 -0.20 -10.59 28.70
N LEU A 783 -0.40 -9.43 28.06
CA LEU A 783 0.59 -8.37 27.74
C LEU A 783 1.67 -8.74 26.69
N PRO A 784 2.25 -7.74 26.00
CA PRO A 784 1.66 -6.50 25.49
C PRO A 784 1.53 -6.52 23.96
N CYS A 785 0.68 -5.67 23.39
CA CYS A 785 0.34 -5.73 21.97
C CYS A 785 1.43 -5.16 21.05
N ILE A 786 1.91 -5.98 20.10
CA ILE A 786 2.21 -5.49 18.75
C ILE A 786 0.88 -4.98 18.17
N SER A 787 0.90 -3.81 17.51
CA SER A 787 -0.29 -3.11 17.03
C SER A 787 -1.04 -3.89 15.94
N LYS A 788 -2.09 -4.63 16.32
CA LYS A 788 -3.06 -5.19 15.37
C LYS A 788 -3.96 -4.09 14.79
N GLN A 789 -3.56 -3.49 13.67
CA GLN A 789 -4.51 -2.93 12.71
C GLN A 789 -3.92 -2.77 11.29
N ILE A 790 -4.06 -3.83 10.49
CA ILE A 790 -4.27 -3.87 9.03
C ILE A 790 -4.89 -5.26 8.76
N SER A 791 -5.61 -5.44 7.65
CA SER A 791 -6.64 -6.50 7.51
C SER A 791 -6.10 -7.93 7.58
N GLU A 792 -6.95 -8.83 8.07
CA GLU A 792 -6.87 -10.25 7.72
C GLU A 792 -7.24 -10.40 6.23
N ASP A 793 -6.34 -10.92 5.39
CA ASP A 793 -6.59 -12.07 4.52
C ASP A 793 -5.27 -12.57 3.87
N VAL A 794 -5.29 -13.82 3.36
CA VAL A 794 -4.19 -14.63 2.76
C VAL A 794 -3.59 -15.69 3.70
N ARG A 795 -3.53 -16.93 3.18
CA ARG A 795 -3.13 -18.14 3.92
C ARG A 795 -1.61 -18.32 3.94
N LEU A 796 -1.01 -18.27 5.12
CA LEU A 796 0.38 -18.71 5.32
C LEU A 796 0.48 -20.23 5.22
N LEU A 797 1.43 -20.72 4.43
CA LEU A 797 1.85 -22.12 4.40
C LEU A 797 2.68 -22.46 5.64
N GLN A 798 2.55 -23.66 6.17
CA GLN A 798 3.28 -24.11 7.35
C GLN A 798 4.77 -24.35 7.05
N PRO A 799 5.71 -23.86 7.88
CA PRO A 799 7.08 -24.36 7.91
C PRO A 799 7.09 -25.84 8.34
N VAL A 800 7.84 -26.68 7.63
CA VAL A 800 7.98 -28.10 7.97
C VAL A 800 8.86 -28.27 9.22
N LEU A 801 8.38 -29.03 10.20
CA LEU A 801 9.14 -29.39 11.40
C LEU A 801 10.32 -30.30 11.06
N PHE A 802 11.54 -29.85 11.38
CA PHE A 802 12.72 -30.72 11.47
C PHE A 802 12.94 -31.14 12.93
N SER A 803 12.96 -32.44 13.19
CA SER A 803 13.31 -33.01 14.50
C SER A 803 14.80 -33.29 14.58
N TRP A 804 15.47 -32.72 15.59
CA TRP A 804 16.80 -33.16 16.02
C TRP A 804 16.70 -33.78 17.41
N SER A 805 16.89 -35.09 17.46
CA SER A 805 17.00 -35.89 18.68
C SER A 805 18.23 -36.76 18.58
N ASN A 806 18.95 -36.91 19.70
CA ASN A 806 20.20 -37.65 19.85
C ASN A 806 21.45 -37.01 19.22
N LEU A 807 22.23 -36.32 20.06
CA LEU A 807 23.65 -36.63 20.16
C LEU A 807 24.13 -36.37 21.60
N GLU A 808 24.36 -37.44 22.35
CA GLU A 808 25.03 -37.35 23.66
C GLU A 808 26.53 -37.16 23.45
N TRP A 809 27.18 -36.38 24.32
CA TRP A 809 28.65 -36.32 24.35
C TRP A 809 29.17 -36.48 25.78
N THR A 810 29.76 -37.65 26.06
CA THR A 810 30.43 -37.91 27.34
C THR A 810 31.83 -38.45 27.10
N LYS A 811 32.81 -37.80 27.71
CA LYS A 811 34.17 -38.30 28.02
C LYS A 811 35.05 -38.74 26.84
N GLN A 812 36.09 -37.95 26.56
CA GLN A 812 37.42 -38.53 26.37
C GLN A 812 38.55 -37.56 26.79
N HIS A 813 39.16 -37.87 27.93
CA HIS A 813 40.53 -37.46 28.30
C HIS A 813 41.38 -38.73 28.39
N GLN A 814 42.71 -38.59 28.32
CA GLN A 814 43.71 -39.66 28.17
C GLN A 814 43.66 -40.32 26.75
N ASN A 815 44.76 -40.42 26.00
CA ASN A 815 46.16 -40.60 26.41
C ASN A 815 47.18 -39.75 25.64
N ARG A 816 48.23 -39.28 26.33
CA ARG A 816 49.54 -38.97 25.73
C ARG A 816 50.42 -40.22 25.77
N SER A 817 50.78 -40.80 24.63
CA SER A 817 52.05 -41.55 24.48
C SER A 817 52.41 -41.77 23.01
N GLN A 818 53.67 -42.16 22.76
CA GLN A 818 54.22 -42.67 21.50
C GLN A 818 54.12 -41.75 20.26
N ARG A 819 55.06 -40.79 20.20
CA ARG A 819 55.82 -40.56 18.95
C ARG A 819 56.90 -41.64 18.79
N ASP A 820 57.56 -41.63 17.64
CA ASP A 820 58.82 -42.32 17.29
C ASP A 820 58.82 -43.85 17.08
N ARG A 821 58.62 -44.26 15.82
CA ARG A 821 59.54 -45.10 15.02
C ARG A 821 59.05 -45.16 13.56
N ILE A 822 59.74 -44.55 12.58
CA ILE A 822 61.00 -44.95 11.92
C ILE A 822 60.80 -45.94 10.74
N LYS A 823 60.87 -45.34 9.53
CA LYS A 823 61.53 -45.80 8.28
C LYS A 823 61.03 -47.02 7.47
N THR A 824 60.91 -46.72 6.16
CA THR A 824 61.38 -47.49 4.97
C THR A 824 60.66 -48.73 4.43
N VAL A 825 60.28 -48.59 3.15
CA VAL A 825 60.50 -49.54 2.03
C VAL A 825 59.74 -50.87 2.03
N LEU A 826 58.82 -50.99 1.05
CA LEU A 826 58.97 -52.03 0.02
C LEU A 826 58.24 -51.65 -1.29
N LYS A 827 59.01 -51.64 -2.39
CA LYS A 827 58.56 -51.56 -3.80
C LYS A 827 58.61 -52.99 -4.35
N VAL A 828 57.58 -53.47 -5.06
CA VAL A 828 57.70 -54.49 -6.14
C VAL A 828 56.59 -54.26 -7.19
N GLN A 829 56.89 -54.55 -8.46
CA GLN A 829 55.93 -54.58 -9.58
C GLN A 829 55.83 -56.00 -10.16
N SER A 830 54.63 -56.41 -10.59
CA SER A 830 54.41 -57.43 -11.64
C SER A 830 52.93 -57.38 -12.08
N GLN A 831 52.62 -57.04 -13.34
CA GLN A 831 52.24 -57.98 -14.42
C GLN A 831 51.03 -58.90 -14.07
N GLN A 832 50.00 -59.09 -14.90
CA GLN A 832 50.00 -59.27 -16.36
C GLN A 832 48.55 -59.24 -16.96
N ARG A 833 48.38 -58.91 -18.27
CA ARG A 833 47.20 -59.17 -19.16
C ARG A 833 45.82 -58.59 -18.75
N GLY A 834 44.97 -58.00 -19.61
CA GLY A 834 45.11 -57.52 -20.99
C GLY A 834 44.10 -58.08 -22.00
N ARG A 835 43.10 -57.29 -22.43
CA ARG A 835 42.41 -57.37 -23.74
C ARG A 835 41.57 -56.11 -24.05
N ARG A 836 41.24 -55.92 -25.34
CA ARG A 836 40.58 -54.75 -25.96
C ARG A 836 39.05 -54.74 -25.75
N TYR A 837 38.38 -53.59 -25.90
CA TYR A 837 37.41 -53.35 -26.99
C TYR A 837 37.11 -51.83 -27.19
N GLN A 838 36.45 -51.50 -28.31
CA GLN A 838 36.49 -50.26 -29.12
C GLN A 838 35.93 -48.94 -28.56
N VAL A 839 36.31 -47.83 -29.22
CA VAL A 839 35.67 -46.48 -29.25
C VAL A 839 34.74 -46.38 -30.48
N PRO A 840 33.70 -45.52 -30.52
CA PRO A 840 33.81 -44.11 -31.00
C PRO A 840 33.09 -43.09 -30.06
N SER A 841 33.53 -41.84 -29.83
CA SER A 841 33.51 -40.62 -30.69
C SER A 841 32.11 -40.27 -31.26
N GLN A 842 31.56 -39.05 -31.22
CA GLN A 842 32.19 -37.72 -31.36
C GLN A 842 31.45 -36.56 -30.63
N THR A 843 32.25 -35.61 -30.12
CA THR A 843 32.27 -34.15 -30.45
C THR A 843 30.97 -33.41 -30.82
N LYS A 844 30.67 -32.31 -30.08
CA LYS A 844 30.64 -30.94 -30.65
C LYS A 844 30.65 -29.82 -29.61
N LEU A 845 31.48 -28.81 -29.89
CA LEU A 845 31.49 -27.46 -29.31
C LEU A 845 31.38 -26.49 -30.48
N ALA A 846 30.55 -25.46 -30.35
CA ALA A 846 30.51 -24.24 -31.16
C ALA A 846 29.65 -23.21 -30.39
#